data_AF-A0A166QI58-F1
#
_entry.id   AF-A0A166QI58-F1
#
_cell.length_a   1.000
_cell.length_b   1.000
_cell.length_c   1.000
_cell.angle_alpha   90.00
_cell.angle_beta   90.00
_cell.angle_gamma   90.00
#
_symmetry.space_group_name_H-M   'P 1'
#
loop_
_entity.id
_entity.type
_entity.pdbx_description
1 polymer ?
#
loop_
_entity_poly.entity_id
_entity_poly.type
_entity_poly.pdbx_seq_one_letter_code
_entity_poly.pdbx_strand_id
1 'polypeptide(L)'
;MSADQVGVRTLVLERRVPGGRSGVRAAASEGGAVSAAFDGSGYRRRVLAPLRARTPVDTTDAFWIADLDPREEHTDSEVAAQLARVMAFLQRERNSAKYAALATELVRRRAEWEAPLLDGDLRARLRHQVLEARRSGDAERLAKVDGYLVTLRDRFGGIPASRVDGLRRLAAAAGVPGPAFDARLARETILPDGEGAGVRALAPEVRNQIRQRLADLRVLRGGDQLGTASLWDFLGVEPDAGPERIRAAWEAVAAGNARRPHDREKTLTADLLALVRSRLIESDPAAYTAGLLADVADELRPTVEEHVVLDGELTAVAYEGLVRAALAAGGGLGAERVKSVILGIARDLGAPVSTGGPVDYVLCPGCGRPEPVGGSLTCRYCDAKLYTSCPACAALTEAAAVTCRRCRHSLREVRAAGDALTAVRQALEGGRPREARDGLARLRAALAAAGPAAGNGVAGAADELESLVRAALGAAEAGWRALAEERATLRPDAAVERARWLVARAADMPGPDGRTPAEVLGELTAEQAVIRRRVEAARGLPPDQREAALVAVLATAADSREALAALAALPLEPPTDVTAVPVDGAVVLRWRPSPSAGPVSYKVERIVVEAGSRRVDRQPLGTTSSTELSDAGAPAWEAVRHEVTAVSGERRSRPVSTAPVIAVRDLTDLRAEATPAGVRLTWRPGGPSDTVTIERTVDPGSTAAAPARRARVTGASFLDPDVLPGAGYHYRAFVEYVDVDGSPARTAGAQTTFGVVARPRPVTDLMIGTEDDQVSLRWTAPATGEVRVYTVPVPTTAAAGSGPLALLGPEGTQLPLTELVPPLRLVGASRNGHLRDAAAPPDAGTGELIYVPVTVSGDLGVVGRSVRHRVAAAVPAFSAGPAFSAGPAAAGLPGSAGIPGVPGHFGATSAPATPSSTSFAAPVSAGYGPGQDVLPQLGGPLPALSPGTQPVVIDVMPPPAPAVAAVPAAAASTAPASPPRTQPPAPAPISRPQASPPPPPPPPQTPPPPPPPPQTPPQTLAAPQTLAAPQAPAPPYGSAQAPAPAPPPAPGHPPVAAPAPGPLPPPSPSVSAPDLTDLTSVSYSVAKAGWRRRRVLRVQVRSTGPTPRLVLVARPGEEPPGAPAEGQVLADLEAGPSSGSWTMEVTLEGAQLPWGVRLLPVVTPEGPAVWVDHPEDAQLVIR
;
A
#
# COMPACT_ATOMS: atom_id res chain seq x y z
N MET A 1 19.43 8.03 -85.06
CA MET A 1 20.24 9.26 -85.16
C MET A 1 21.22 9.19 -83.98
N SER A 2 22.49 8.85 -84.16
CA SER A 2 23.55 9.54 -84.96
C SER A 2 24.04 10.80 -84.25
N ALA A 3 25.35 11.04 -84.06
CA ALA A 3 26.55 10.21 -84.27
C ALA A 3 27.75 10.79 -83.48
N ASP A 4 28.93 10.15 -83.55
CA ASP A 4 30.19 10.67 -83.01
C ASP A 4 30.63 12.01 -83.62
N GLN A 5 31.33 12.85 -82.84
CA GLN A 5 32.75 13.23 -83.03
C GLN A 5 33.19 14.21 -81.92
N VAL A 6 34.26 13.90 -81.15
CA VAL A 6 35.70 14.11 -81.44
C VAL A 6 36.11 15.60 -81.49
N GLY A 7 36.96 16.00 -80.53
CA GLY A 7 37.71 17.26 -80.54
C GLY A 7 39.13 17.04 -80.00
N VAL A 8 40.16 17.38 -80.77
CA VAL A 8 41.57 17.04 -80.49
C VAL A 8 42.49 18.24 -80.73
N ARG A 9 43.36 18.57 -79.76
CA ARG A 9 44.72 19.10 -79.96
C ARG A 9 45.52 18.97 -78.63
N THR A 10 46.70 18.35 -78.48
CA THR A 10 48.07 18.55 -79.05
C THR A 10 48.65 19.97 -78.84
N LEU A 11 49.90 20.21 -78.39
CA LEU A 11 51.09 19.39 -77.99
C LEU A 11 51.55 19.81 -76.54
N VAL A 12 52.79 19.71 -75.97
CA VAL A 12 54.16 19.29 -76.40
C VAL A 12 55.06 18.94 -75.17
N LEU A 13 56.05 18.02 -75.32
CA LEU A 13 57.22 17.71 -74.45
C LEU A 13 56.99 17.33 -72.95
N GLU A 14 57.85 16.56 -72.26
CA GLU A 14 59.18 16.00 -72.58
C GLU A 14 59.31 14.53 -72.10
N ARG A 15 60.22 13.73 -72.69
CA ARG A 15 60.46 12.32 -72.32
C ARG A 15 61.93 11.92 -72.53
N ARG A 16 62.53 11.14 -71.62
CA ARG A 16 63.80 10.41 -71.84
C ARG A 16 63.58 8.89 -71.87
N VAL A 17 64.47 8.20 -72.58
CA VAL A 17 64.40 6.80 -73.07
C VAL A 17 65.85 6.27 -73.13
N PRO A 18 66.17 5.06 -72.63
CA PRO A 18 66.17 3.80 -73.44
C PRO A 18 65.63 2.57 -72.64
N GLY A 19 65.44 1.35 -73.17
CA GLY A 19 65.78 0.74 -74.47
C GLY A 19 67.00 -0.20 -74.37
N GLY A 20 67.04 -1.44 -74.88
CA GLY A 20 66.03 -2.31 -75.50
C GLY A 20 66.63 -3.63 -76.06
N ARG A 21 65.78 -4.59 -76.49
CA ARG A 21 66.03 -5.77 -77.38
C ARG A 21 67.39 -6.51 -77.43
N SER A 22 67.35 -7.83 -77.19
CA SER A 22 68.03 -8.90 -77.97
C SER A 22 67.47 -10.28 -77.55
N GLY A 23 67.67 -11.40 -78.25
CA GLY A 23 68.29 -11.67 -79.56
C GLY A 23 68.98 -13.04 -79.58
N VAL A 24 68.57 -13.97 -80.47
CA VAL A 24 69.03 -15.37 -80.48
C VAL A 24 70.34 -15.57 -81.24
N ARG A 25 71.31 -16.31 -80.67
CA ARG A 25 72.15 -17.31 -81.38
C ARG A 25 72.94 -18.21 -80.43
N ALA A 26 73.49 -19.29 -80.98
CA ALA A 26 74.35 -20.27 -80.31
C ALA A 26 75.64 -20.48 -81.12
N ALA A 27 76.72 -20.95 -80.48
CA ALA A 27 77.69 -21.92 -81.03
C ALA A 27 78.92 -22.12 -80.11
N ALA A 28 79.50 -23.32 -80.24
CA ALA A 28 80.91 -23.65 -80.03
C ALA A 28 81.51 -23.64 -78.61
N SER A 29 82.57 -24.43 -78.50
CA SER A 29 83.40 -24.72 -77.32
C SER A 29 84.79 -24.11 -77.47
N GLU A 30 85.43 -23.74 -76.36
CA GLU A 30 86.85 -24.04 -76.13
C GLU A 30 87.20 -23.89 -74.64
N GLY A 31 88.37 -24.41 -74.24
CA GLY A 31 88.72 -24.63 -72.83
C GLY A 31 89.42 -23.45 -72.15
N GLY A 32 89.20 -23.29 -70.84
CA GLY A 32 89.92 -22.34 -70.01
C GLY A 32 89.68 -22.60 -68.51
N ALA A 33 90.70 -23.08 -67.80
CA ALA A 33 90.60 -23.40 -66.38
C ALA A 33 90.70 -22.12 -65.52
N VAL A 34 89.55 -21.63 -65.03
CA VAL A 34 89.46 -20.49 -64.11
C VAL A 34 88.52 -20.84 -62.95
N SER A 35 88.87 -20.40 -61.73
CA SER A 35 88.17 -20.77 -60.49
C SER A 35 86.69 -20.39 -60.51
N ALA A 36 85.81 -21.39 -60.47
CA ALA A 36 84.36 -21.19 -60.42
C ALA A 36 83.92 -20.62 -59.06
N ALA A 37 83.34 -19.42 -59.09
CA ALA A 37 82.82 -18.75 -57.89
C ALA A 37 81.62 -19.52 -57.30
N PHE A 38 81.58 -19.63 -55.97
CA PHE A 38 80.52 -20.34 -55.26
C PHE A 38 79.14 -19.66 -55.41
N ASP A 39 78.13 -20.43 -55.85
CA ASP A 39 76.75 -19.99 -56.04
C ASP A 39 76.01 -19.76 -54.71
N GLY A 40 76.37 -18.67 -54.01
CA GLY A 40 75.74 -18.27 -52.76
C GLY A 40 74.25 -17.92 -52.90
N SER A 41 73.77 -17.59 -54.09
CA SER A 41 72.35 -17.24 -54.32
C SER A 41 71.48 -18.49 -54.49
N GLY A 42 71.95 -19.48 -55.26
CA GLY A 42 71.30 -20.78 -55.35
C GLY A 42 71.45 -21.58 -54.06
N TYR A 43 72.59 -21.55 -53.37
CA TYR A 43 72.73 -22.19 -52.05
C TYR A 43 71.73 -21.63 -51.01
N ARG A 44 71.53 -20.30 -50.97
CA ARG A 44 70.46 -19.68 -50.16
C ARG A 44 69.07 -20.21 -50.52
N ARG A 45 68.80 -20.56 -51.78
CA ARG A 45 67.50 -21.06 -52.27
C ARG A 45 67.32 -22.57 -52.09
N ARG A 46 68.36 -23.39 -52.34
CA ARG A 46 68.34 -24.86 -52.28
C ARG A 46 68.47 -25.40 -50.85
N VAL A 47 69.29 -24.75 -50.02
CA VAL A 47 69.71 -25.27 -48.71
C VAL A 47 69.18 -24.40 -47.57
N LEU A 48 69.55 -23.11 -47.52
CA LEU A 48 69.21 -22.28 -46.35
C LEU A 48 67.73 -21.92 -46.25
N ALA A 49 67.03 -21.65 -47.36
CA ALA A 49 65.63 -21.28 -47.32
C ALA A 49 64.70 -22.41 -46.80
N PRO A 50 64.81 -23.67 -47.26
CA PRO A 50 63.98 -24.75 -46.73
C PRO A 50 64.44 -25.24 -45.35
N LEU A 51 65.74 -25.21 -45.03
CA LEU A 51 66.20 -25.49 -43.66
C LEU A 51 65.64 -24.46 -42.66
N ARG A 52 65.57 -23.16 -43.02
CA ARG A 52 64.94 -22.13 -42.17
C ARG A 52 63.42 -22.26 -42.02
N ALA A 53 62.79 -23.17 -42.77
CA ALA A 53 61.37 -23.50 -42.66
C ALA A 53 61.12 -24.77 -41.83
N ARG A 54 62.17 -25.48 -41.40
CA ARG A 54 62.09 -26.63 -40.49
C ARG A 54 62.59 -26.23 -39.10
N THR A 55 61.79 -26.55 -38.08
CA THR A 55 62.15 -26.37 -36.67
C THR A 55 61.85 -27.70 -35.95
N PRO A 56 62.83 -28.35 -35.30
CA PRO A 56 64.24 -27.96 -35.17
C PRO A 56 65.02 -28.02 -36.50
N VAL A 57 66.25 -27.49 -36.49
CA VAL A 57 67.17 -27.56 -37.64
C VAL A 57 67.69 -29.00 -37.79
N ASP A 58 67.13 -29.69 -38.76
CA ASP A 58 67.56 -31.02 -39.21
C ASP A 58 68.93 -30.93 -39.90
N THR A 59 69.91 -31.64 -39.34
CA THR A 59 71.28 -31.74 -39.89
C THR A 59 71.63 -33.16 -40.32
N THR A 60 70.64 -34.05 -40.41
CA THR A 60 70.85 -35.50 -40.61
C THR A 60 71.23 -35.83 -42.06
N ASP A 61 70.73 -35.05 -43.02
CA ASP A 61 71.14 -35.11 -44.44
C ASP A 61 72.33 -34.17 -44.69
N ALA A 62 73.54 -34.63 -44.33
CA ALA A 62 74.76 -33.85 -44.49
C ALA A 62 75.06 -33.51 -45.96
N PHE A 63 74.70 -34.38 -46.90
CA PHE A 63 74.85 -34.14 -48.34
C PHE A 63 74.04 -32.91 -48.78
N TRP A 64 72.81 -32.75 -48.27
CA TRP A 64 72.00 -31.56 -48.53
C TRP A 64 72.62 -30.28 -47.95
N ILE A 65 73.23 -30.33 -46.76
CA ILE A 65 73.95 -29.17 -46.18
C ILE A 65 75.19 -28.81 -47.01
N ALA A 66 75.91 -29.79 -47.54
CA ALA A 66 77.06 -29.58 -48.41
C ALA A 66 76.70 -29.13 -49.86
N ASP A 67 75.41 -29.15 -50.23
CA ASP A 67 74.93 -28.93 -51.61
C ASP A 67 75.58 -29.92 -52.60
N LEU A 68 75.68 -31.20 -52.19
CA LEU A 68 76.19 -32.35 -52.96
C LEU A 68 75.03 -33.32 -53.26
N ASP A 69 74.95 -33.89 -54.47
CA ASP A 69 73.98 -34.97 -54.74
C ASP A 69 74.56 -36.33 -54.28
N PRO A 70 73.90 -37.04 -53.33
CA PRO A 70 74.30 -38.40 -52.92
C PRO A 70 74.06 -39.47 -53.99
N ARG A 71 73.54 -39.13 -55.18
CA ARG A 71 73.48 -40.06 -56.34
C ARG A 71 74.77 -40.13 -57.13
N GLU A 72 75.62 -39.12 -57.03
CA GLU A 72 76.91 -39.03 -57.72
C GLU A 72 78.05 -39.57 -56.83
N GLU A 73 79.23 -39.76 -57.42
CA GLU A 73 80.44 -40.18 -56.70
C GLU A 73 81.46 -39.06 -56.70
N HIS A 74 81.70 -38.51 -55.51
CA HIS A 74 82.59 -37.37 -55.28
C HIS A 74 83.88 -37.84 -54.62
N THR A 75 85.02 -37.43 -55.17
CA THR A 75 86.34 -37.72 -54.60
C THR A 75 86.59 -36.90 -53.32
N ASP A 76 87.52 -37.34 -52.47
CA ASP A 76 87.77 -36.67 -51.19
C ASP A 76 88.25 -35.22 -51.36
N SER A 77 88.98 -34.93 -52.44
CA SER A 77 89.43 -33.58 -52.79
C SER A 77 88.28 -32.67 -53.24
N GLU A 78 87.32 -33.18 -54.01
CA GLU A 78 86.12 -32.43 -54.42
C GLU A 78 85.21 -32.13 -53.22
N VAL A 79 85.01 -33.13 -52.34
CA VAL A 79 84.23 -32.98 -51.11
C VAL A 79 84.88 -31.97 -50.16
N ALA A 80 86.19 -32.09 -49.90
CA ALA A 80 86.91 -31.15 -49.05
C ALA A 80 86.89 -29.71 -49.62
N ALA A 81 87.06 -29.55 -50.94
CA ALA A 81 86.96 -28.25 -51.60
C ALA A 81 85.55 -27.65 -51.52
N GLN A 82 84.49 -28.46 -51.67
CA GLN A 82 83.12 -28.00 -51.56
C GLN A 82 82.77 -27.59 -50.12
N LEU A 83 83.13 -28.41 -49.12
CA LEU A 83 82.92 -28.12 -47.70
C LEU A 83 83.62 -26.82 -47.29
N ALA A 84 84.85 -26.58 -47.76
CA ALA A 84 85.57 -25.32 -47.54
C ALA A 84 84.83 -24.11 -48.16
N ARG A 85 84.29 -24.23 -49.38
CA ARG A 85 83.48 -23.16 -50.01
C ARG A 85 82.19 -22.88 -49.25
N VAL A 86 81.46 -23.93 -48.85
CA VAL A 86 80.24 -23.83 -48.04
C VAL A 86 80.53 -23.18 -46.69
N MET A 87 81.56 -23.60 -45.97
CA MET A 87 81.94 -23.01 -44.68
C MET A 87 82.34 -21.54 -44.80
N ALA A 88 83.13 -21.17 -45.82
CA ALA A 88 83.47 -19.78 -46.08
C ALA A 88 82.24 -18.93 -46.46
N PHE A 89 81.20 -19.53 -47.06
CA PHE A 89 79.93 -18.85 -47.30
C PHE A 89 79.09 -18.70 -46.01
N LEU A 90 78.91 -19.79 -45.25
CA LEU A 90 78.15 -19.78 -43.99
C LEU A 90 78.72 -18.78 -42.98
N GLN A 91 80.05 -18.68 -42.84
CA GLN A 91 80.68 -17.69 -41.96
C GLN A 91 80.31 -16.24 -42.33
N ARG A 92 80.14 -15.92 -43.62
CA ARG A 92 79.69 -14.60 -44.08
C ARG A 92 78.18 -14.40 -43.83
N GLU A 93 77.36 -15.44 -44.02
CA GLU A 93 75.93 -15.39 -43.70
C GLU A 93 75.61 -15.30 -42.20
N ARG A 94 76.58 -15.47 -41.29
CA ARG A 94 76.36 -15.20 -39.84
C ARG A 94 75.99 -13.75 -39.55
N ASN A 95 76.35 -12.82 -40.45
CA ASN A 95 75.98 -11.40 -40.36
C ASN A 95 74.78 -11.04 -41.26
N SER A 96 74.10 -12.04 -41.84
CA SER A 96 72.97 -11.86 -42.78
C SER A 96 71.67 -11.63 -42.02
N ALA A 97 71.03 -10.47 -42.21
CA ALA A 97 69.78 -10.09 -41.55
C ALA A 97 68.63 -11.12 -41.70
N LYS A 98 68.69 -12.01 -42.70
CA LYS A 98 67.70 -13.08 -42.94
C LYS A 98 68.13 -14.47 -42.46
N TYR A 99 69.42 -14.75 -42.33
CA TYR A 99 69.97 -16.10 -42.12
C TYR A 99 70.96 -16.23 -40.94
N ALA A 100 71.32 -15.14 -40.26
CA ALA A 100 72.33 -15.09 -39.18
C ALA A 100 72.23 -16.21 -38.14
N ALA A 101 71.02 -16.48 -37.63
CA ALA A 101 70.77 -17.52 -36.64
C ALA A 101 71.03 -18.93 -37.19
N LEU A 102 70.46 -19.28 -38.35
CA LEU A 102 70.65 -20.57 -39.00
C LEU A 102 72.10 -20.79 -39.43
N ALA A 103 72.74 -19.77 -40.00
CA ALA A 103 74.15 -19.82 -40.39
C ALA A 103 75.08 -19.99 -39.17
N THR A 104 74.76 -19.34 -38.04
CA THR A 104 75.50 -19.55 -36.79
C THR A 104 75.29 -20.95 -36.22
N GLU A 105 74.08 -21.49 -36.29
CA GLU A 105 73.78 -22.85 -35.80
C GLU A 105 74.43 -23.95 -36.65
N LEU A 106 74.40 -23.84 -37.98
CA LEU A 106 75.09 -24.78 -38.88
C LEU A 106 76.62 -24.72 -38.71
N VAL A 107 77.18 -23.54 -38.43
CA VAL A 107 78.61 -23.37 -38.09
C VAL A 107 78.93 -23.91 -36.69
N ARG A 108 78.01 -23.79 -35.71
CA ARG A 108 78.16 -24.38 -34.37
C ARG A 108 78.19 -25.91 -34.42
N ARG A 109 77.33 -26.50 -35.27
CA ARG A 109 77.19 -27.96 -35.46
C ARG A 109 78.07 -28.53 -36.57
N ARG A 110 79.08 -27.78 -37.04
CA ARG A 110 79.98 -28.13 -38.17
C ARG A 110 80.45 -29.58 -38.15
N ALA A 111 80.96 -30.05 -37.01
CA ALA A 111 81.53 -31.39 -36.88
C ALA A 111 80.51 -32.52 -37.13
N GLU A 112 79.22 -32.29 -36.88
CA GLU A 112 78.16 -33.30 -37.02
C GLU A 112 77.86 -33.64 -38.49
N TRP A 113 78.06 -32.70 -39.41
CA TRP A 113 77.76 -32.87 -40.84
C TRP A 113 79.00 -32.84 -41.74
N GLU A 114 80.09 -32.20 -41.34
CA GLU A 114 81.33 -32.17 -42.13
C GLU A 114 82.16 -33.45 -41.97
N ALA A 115 82.34 -33.94 -40.74
CA ALA A 115 83.22 -35.09 -40.48
C ALA A 115 82.76 -36.40 -41.17
N PRO A 116 81.45 -36.75 -41.22
CA PRO A 116 80.99 -37.93 -41.95
C PRO A 116 81.15 -37.87 -43.48
N LEU A 117 81.47 -36.70 -44.04
CA LEU A 117 81.70 -36.52 -45.48
C LEU A 117 83.19 -36.53 -45.84
N LEU A 118 84.08 -36.14 -44.93
CA LEU A 118 85.53 -36.13 -45.15
C LEU A 118 86.18 -37.53 -45.12
N ASP A 119 85.53 -38.51 -44.47
CA ASP A 119 85.92 -39.92 -44.45
C ASP A 119 85.15 -40.68 -45.54
N GLY A 120 85.85 -41.41 -46.41
CA GLY A 120 85.25 -42.11 -47.55
C GLY A 120 84.27 -43.23 -47.18
N ASP A 121 84.56 -44.02 -46.14
CA ASP A 121 83.71 -45.14 -45.72
C ASP A 121 82.49 -44.64 -44.96
N LEU A 122 82.63 -43.60 -44.14
CA LEU A 122 81.49 -42.89 -43.52
C LEU A 122 80.63 -42.21 -44.59
N ARG A 123 81.24 -41.56 -45.59
CA ARG A 123 80.52 -40.94 -46.72
C ARG A 123 79.73 -41.98 -47.51
N ALA A 124 80.32 -43.15 -47.78
CA ALA A 124 79.64 -44.25 -48.48
C ALA A 124 78.46 -44.83 -47.68
N ARG A 125 78.61 -45.03 -46.37
CA ARG A 125 77.51 -45.49 -45.48
C ARG A 125 76.39 -44.45 -45.38
N LEU A 126 76.74 -43.17 -45.19
CA LEU A 126 75.77 -42.08 -45.12
C LEU A 126 75.04 -41.88 -46.46
N ARG A 127 75.72 -42.08 -47.59
CA ARG A 127 75.11 -42.08 -48.94
C ARG A 127 73.95 -43.07 -49.03
N HIS A 128 74.14 -44.30 -48.56
CA HIS A 128 73.07 -45.30 -48.54
C HIS A 128 71.90 -44.85 -47.65
N GLN A 129 72.18 -44.45 -46.41
CA GLN A 129 71.18 -44.03 -45.43
C GLN A 129 70.34 -42.84 -45.93
N VAL A 130 70.97 -41.81 -46.52
CA VAL A 130 70.28 -40.64 -47.07
C VAL A 130 69.42 -41.02 -48.28
N LEU A 131 69.92 -41.85 -49.19
CA LEU A 131 69.12 -42.31 -50.34
C LEU A 131 67.93 -43.17 -49.89
N GLU A 132 68.08 -43.97 -48.83
CA GLU A 132 67.03 -44.81 -48.26
C GLU A 132 65.98 -43.99 -47.51
N ALA A 133 66.39 -43.03 -46.68
CA ALA A 133 65.49 -42.09 -46.01
C ALA A 133 64.68 -41.24 -47.01
N ARG A 134 65.32 -40.77 -48.10
CA ARG A 134 64.63 -40.05 -49.18
C ARG A 134 63.58 -40.94 -49.86
N ARG A 135 63.90 -42.19 -50.21
CA ARG A 135 62.93 -43.18 -50.75
C ARG A 135 61.76 -43.44 -49.80
N SER A 136 62.03 -43.61 -48.51
CA SER A 136 61.01 -43.85 -47.48
C SER A 136 60.04 -42.66 -47.36
N GLY A 137 60.58 -41.43 -47.29
CA GLY A 137 59.76 -40.22 -47.26
C GLY A 137 58.96 -39.97 -48.54
N ASP A 138 59.46 -40.39 -49.72
CA ASP A 138 58.66 -40.38 -50.95
C ASP A 138 57.53 -41.40 -50.90
N ALA A 139 57.77 -42.62 -50.40
CA ALA A 139 56.74 -43.63 -50.20
C ALA A 139 55.65 -43.17 -49.21
N GLU A 140 56.01 -42.51 -48.12
CA GLU A 140 55.06 -41.94 -47.13
C GLU A 140 54.20 -40.82 -47.74
N ARG A 141 54.83 -39.87 -48.48
CA ARG A 141 54.10 -38.81 -49.21
C ARG A 141 53.08 -39.39 -50.19
N LEU A 142 53.47 -40.45 -50.90
CA LEU A 142 52.60 -41.13 -51.86
C LEU A 142 51.47 -41.92 -51.18
N ALA A 143 51.77 -42.68 -50.12
CA ALA A 143 50.77 -43.40 -49.34
C ALA A 143 49.71 -42.47 -48.73
N LYS A 144 50.11 -41.25 -48.31
CA LYS A 144 49.19 -40.21 -47.84
C LYS A 144 48.23 -39.72 -48.95
N VAL A 145 48.72 -39.60 -50.19
CA VAL A 145 47.87 -39.28 -51.35
C VAL A 145 46.94 -40.45 -51.69
N ASP A 146 47.45 -41.69 -51.69
CA ASP A 146 46.64 -42.89 -51.92
C ASP A 146 45.50 -43.03 -50.89
N GLY A 147 45.77 -42.69 -49.62
CA GLY A 147 44.74 -42.62 -48.57
C GLY A 147 43.61 -41.61 -48.85
N TYR A 148 43.90 -40.48 -49.49
CA TYR A 148 42.86 -39.53 -49.93
C TYR A 148 42.03 -40.08 -51.10
N LEU A 149 42.64 -40.82 -52.03
CA LEU A 149 41.93 -41.47 -53.14
C LEU A 149 41.01 -42.58 -52.63
N VAL A 150 41.49 -43.44 -51.73
CA VAL A 150 40.70 -44.47 -51.03
C VAL A 150 39.50 -43.84 -50.30
N THR A 151 39.73 -42.81 -49.47
CA THR A 151 38.68 -42.15 -48.69
C THR A 151 37.55 -41.57 -49.55
N LEU A 152 37.85 -41.13 -50.78
CA LEU A 152 36.84 -40.62 -51.72
C LEU A 152 36.14 -41.76 -52.47
N ARG A 153 36.88 -42.77 -52.94
CA ARG A 153 36.29 -43.95 -53.60
C ARG A 153 35.31 -44.67 -52.67
N ASP A 154 35.71 -44.93 -51.42
CA ASP A 154 34.89 -45.67 -50.46
C ASP A 154 33.62 -44.89 -50.05
N ARG A 155 33.63 -43.56 -50.20
CA ARG A 155 32.50 -42.67 -49.87
C ARG A 155 31.58 -42.37 -51.05
N PHE A 156 32.08 -42.35 -52.28
CA PHE A 156 31.35 -41.89 -53.47
C PHE A 156 31.28 -42.90 -54.62
N GLY A 157 31.93 -44.07 -54.52
CA GLY A 157 32.03 -45.07 -55.59
C GLY A 157 33.02 -44.71 -56.71
N GLY A 158 33.67 -43.54 -56.60
CA GLY A 158 34.60 -42.97 -57.58
C GLY A 158 35.03 -41.57 -57.14
N ILE A 159 35.72 -40.83 -58.01
CA ILE A 159 36.22 -39.47 -57.72
C ILE A 159 35.39 -38.44 -58.48
N PRO A 160 34.61 -37.56 -57.82
CA PRO A 160 33.85 -36.51 -58.51
C PRO A 160 34.78 -35.51 -59.22
N ALA A 161 34.44 -35.15 -60.46
CA ALA A 161 35.27 -34.27 -61.30
C ALA A 161 35.60 -32.93 -60.62
N SER A 162 34.63 -32.31 -59.95
CA SER A 162 34.78 -31.08 -59.15
C SER A 162 35.85 -31.14 -58.05
N ARG A 163 36.25 -32.35 -57.61
CA ARG A 163 37.24 -32.56 -56.55
C ARG A 163 38.65 -32.81 -57.07
N VAL A 164 38.83 -33.12 -58.37
CA VAL A 164 40.12 -33.49 -58.96
C VAL A 164 41.17 -32.38 -58.80
N ASP A 165 40.84 -31.13 -59.07
CA ASP A 165 41.80 -30.02 -58.92
C ASP A 165 42.04 -29.65 -57.45
N GLY A 166 41.12 -29.99 -56.54
CA GLY A 166 41.37 -29.96 -55.10
C GLY A 166 42.42 -30.98 -54.70
N LEU A 167 42.30 -32.22 -55.19
CA LEU A 167 43.28 -33.28 -54.96
C LEU A 167 44.65 -32.95 -55.57
N ARG A 168 44.73 -32.37 -56.77
CA ARG A 168 46.00 -31.89 -57.34
C ARG A 168 46.71 -30.89 -56.44
N ARG A 169 45.97 -29.92 -55.87
CA ARG A 169 46.53 -28.95 -54.92
C ARG A 169 47.00 -29.62 -53.62
N LEU A 170 46.26 -30.59 -53.09
CA LEU A 170 46.64 -31.35 -51.89
C LEU A 170 47.86 -32.25 -52.13
N ALA A 171 47.96 -32.91 -53.29
CA ALA A 171 49.12 -33.71 -53.67
C ALA A 171 50.38 -32.86 -53.84
N ALA A 172 50.26 -31.71 -54.52
CA ALA A 172 51.35 -30.75 -54.63
C ALA A 172 51.80 -30.18 -53.27
N ALA A 173 50.85 -29.87 -52.38
CA ALA A 173 51.14 -29.44 -51.00
C ALA A 173 51.78 -30.55 -50.14
N ALA A 174 51.46 -31.82 -50.42
CA ALA A 174 52.13 -32.98 -49.82
C ALA A 174 53.51 -33.28 -50.44
N GLY A 175 53.97 -32.50 -51.44
CA GLY A 175 55.26 -32.68 -52.11
C GLY A 175 55.27 -33.76 -53.19
N VAL A 176 54.10 -34.23 -53.65
CA VAL A 176 53.98 -35.20 -54.75
C VAL A 176 53.95 -34.46 -56.09
N PRO A 177 54.86 -34.76 -57.04
CA PRO A 177 54.88 -34.09 -58.33
C PRO A 177 53.69 -34.51 -59.21
N GLY A 178 53.13 -33.55 -59.96
CA GLY A 178 51.92 -33.73 -60.79
C GLY A 178 51.84 -35.05 -61.55
N PRO A 179 52.84 -35.43 -62.38
CA PRO A 179 52.82 -36.69 -63.13
C PRO A 179 52.66 -37.95 -62.26
N ALA A 180 53.17 -37.96 -61.02
CA ALA A 180 53.03 -39.07 -60.09
C ALA A 180 51.65 -39.12 -59.39
N PHE A 181 50.92 -38.00 -59.39
CA PHE A 181 49.51 -37.91 -59.01
C PHE A 181 48.60 -38.27 -60.18
N ASP A 182 48.81 -37.70 -61.37
CA ASP A 182 47.96 -37.97 -62.54
C ASP A 182 48.06 -39.45 -62.98
N ALA A 183 49.23 -40.10 -62.84
CA ALA A 183 49.41 -41.54 -63.06
C ALA A 183 48.76 -42.46 -61.98
N ARG A 184 48.26 -41.88 -60.88
CA ARG A 184 47.36 -42.54 -59.91
C ARG A 184 45.91 -42.27 -60.25
N LEU A 185 45.56 -41.00 -60.49
CA LEU A 185 44.22 -40.57 -60.89
C LEU A 185 43.71 -41.34 -62.11
N ALA A 186 44.58 -41.62 -63.09
CA ALA A 186 44.28 -42.43 -64.27
C ALA A 186 43.92 -43.91 -63.99
N ARG A 187 43.96 -44.35 -62.74
CA ARG A 187 43.55 -45.70 -62.29
C ARG A 187 42.18 -45.70 -61.58
N GLU A 188 41.64 -44.52 -61.28
CA GLU A 188 40.40 -44.33 -60.52
C GLU A 188 39.27 -43.90 -61.47
N THR A 189 38.03 -44.29 -61.15
CA THR A 189 36.87 -43.89 -61.97
C THR A 189 36.45 -42.46 -61.64
N ILE A 190 36.51 -41.56 -62.61
CA ILE A 190 36.04 -40.17 -62.45
C ILE A 190 34.52 -40.12 -62.69
N LEU A 191 33.79 -39.55 -61.74
CA LEU A 191 32.34 -39.37 -61.82
C LEU A 191 32.01 -37.95 -62.30
N PRO A 192 31.08 -37.77 -63.26
CA PRO A 192 30.53 -36.45 -63.56
C PRO A 192 29.70 -35.95 -62.37
N ASP A 193 29.84 -34.68 -62.00
CA ASP A 193 29.01 -34.06 -60.97
C ASP A 193 27.55 -33.89 -61.47
N GLY A 194 26.58 -34.09 -60.58
CA GLY A 194 25.16 -34.10 -60.92
C GLY A 194 24.60 -32.72 -61.33
N GLU A 195 23.49 -32.76 -62.08
CA GLU A 195 22.80 -31.58 -62.60
C GLU A 195 22.33 -30.63 -61.47
N GLY A 196 22.54 -29.33 -61.64
CA GLY A 196 22.11 -28.31 -60.66
C GLY A 196 22.83 -26.97 -60.73
N ALA A 197 24.03 -26.91 -61.32
CA ALA A 197 24.82 -25.68 -61.48
C ALA A 197 24.28 -24.77 -62.62
N GLY A 198 23.07 -24.21 -62.43
CA GLY A 198 22.48 -23.26 -63.39
C GLY A 198 20.99 -22.94 -63.20
N VAL A 199 20.29 -23.60 -62.27
CA VAL A 199 18.83 -23.41 -62.10
C VAL A 199 18.52 -22.05 -61.47
N ARG A 200 17.63 -21.28 -62.10
CA ARG A 200 17.20 -19.96 -61.62
C ARG A 200 16.27 -20.11 -60.41
N ALA A 201 16.64 -19.47 -59.30
CA ALA A 201 15.84 -19.44 -58.08
C ALA A 201 14.44 -18.83 -58.27
N LEU A 202 13.47 -19.28 -57.47
CA LEU A 202 12.11 -18.73 -57.45
C LEU A 202 12.08 -17.22 -57.14
N ALA A 203 11.08 -16.54 -57.72
CA ALA A 203 10.84 -15.12 -57.52
C ALA A 203 10.54 -14.78 -56.04
N PRO A 204 11.07 -13.68 -55.47
CA PRO A 204 11.02 -13.40 -54.03
C PRO A 204 9.61 -13.40 -53.43
N GLU A 205 8.61 -12.96 -54.19
CA GLU A 205 7.21 -12.90 -53.80
C GLU A 205 6.65 -14.30 -53.47
N VAL A 206 7.02 -15.29 -54.29
CA VAL A 206 6.64 -16.70 -54.12
C VAL A 206 7.37 -17.32 -52.92
N ARG A 207 8.65 -16.97 -52.71
CA ARG A 207 9.43 -17.43 -51.55
C ARG A 207 8.84 -16.89 -50.24
N ASN A 208 8.52 -15.60 -50.21
CA ASN A 208 7.83 -14.93 -49.09
C ASN A 208 6.44 -15.55 -48.82
N GLN A 209 5.65 -15.85 -49.86
CA GLN A 209 4.34 -16.51 -49.71
C GLN A 209 4.46 -17.89 -49.06
N ILE A 210 5.42 -18.72 -49.51
CA ILE A 210 5.67 -20.05 -48.93
C ILE A 210 6.12 -19.90 -47.45
N ARG A 211 7.05 -18.99 -47.17
CA ARG A 211 7.58 -18.76 -45.81
C ARG A 211 6.49 -18.33 -44.83
N GLN A 212 5.62 -17.39 -45.24
CA GLN A 212 4.48 -16.96 -44.42
C GLN A 212 3.49 -18.10 -44.16
N ARG A 213 3.18 -18.92 -45.17
CA ARG A 213 2.25 -20.05 -45.01
C ARG A 213 2.80 -21.15 -44.10
N LEU A 214 4.09 -21.44 -44.16
CA LEU A 214 4.76 -22.35 -43.22
C LEU A 214 4.78 -21.77 -41.79
N ALA A 215 5.00 -20.47 -41.62
CA ALA A 215 4.94 -19.80 -40.32
C ALA A 215 3.52 -19.78 -39.73
N ASP A 216 2.49 -19.46 -40.53
CA ASP A 216 1.08 -19.52 -40.15
C ASP A 216 0.71 -20.94 -39.65
N LEU A 217 1.18 -21.98 -40.34
CA LEU A 217 0.96 -23.38 -39.97
C LEU A 217 1.71 -23.77 -38.69
N ARG A 218 2.96 -23.30 -38.51
CA ARG A 218 3.80 -23.54 -37.32
C ARG A 218 3.13 -23.04 -36.04
N VAL A 219 2.48 -21.88 -36.11
CA VAL A 219 1.72 -21.31 -34.98
C VAL A 219 0.53 -22.20 -34.61
N LEU A 220 -0.22 -22.71 -35.59
CA LEU A 220 -1.35 -23.61 -35.34
C LEU A 220 -0.92 -24.98 -34.81
N ARG A 221 0.26 -25.47 -35.21
CA ARG A 221 0.87 -26.72 -34.71
C ARG A 221 1.67 -26.57 -33.41
N GLY A 222 1.41 -25.51 -32.63
CA GLY A 222 2.02 -25.33 -31.31
C GLY A 222 3.55 -25.15 -31.33
N GLY A 223 4.12 -24.71 -32.46
CA GLY A 223 5.56 -24.49 -32.61
C GLY A 223 6.35 -25.65 -33.24
N ASP A 224 5.70 -26.61 -33.90
CA ASP A 224 6.36 -27.67 -34.70
C ASP A 224 7.30 -27.07 -35.77
N GLN A 225 8.57 -26.93 -35.44
CA GLN A 225 9.60 -26.42 -36.36
C GLN A 225 10.04 -27.48 -37.38
N LEU A 226 9.94 -28.77 -37.07
CA LEU A 226 10.39 -29.85 -37.96
C LEU A 226 9.42 -29.98 -39.14
N GLY A 227 8.13 -30.24 -38.88
CA GLY A 227 7.10 -30.38 -39.92
C GLY A 227 6.72 -29.09 -40.65
N THR A 228 7.45 -27.99 -40.43
CA THR A 228 7.23 -26.68 -41.08
C THR A 228 8.52 -25.93 -41.44
N ALA A 229 9.69 -26.58 -41.43
CA ALA A 229 10.97 -25.95 -41.78
C ALA A 229 11.00 -25.48 -43.24
N SER A 230 10.67 -26.38 -44.18
CA SER A 230 10.50 -26.11 -45.61
C SER A 230 9.33 -26.92 -46.19
N LEU A 231 9.07 -26.79 -47.50
CA LEU A 231 8.11 -27.67 -48.19
C LEU A 231 8.56 -29.14 -48.25
N TRP A 232 9.86 -29.40 -48.12
CA TRP A 232 10.42 -30.76 -48.06
C TRP A 232 10.02 -31.44 -46.74
N ASP A 233 10.24 -30.75 -45.62
CA ASP A 233 9.94 -31.25 -44.27
C ASP A 233 8.42 -31.33 -44.02
N PHE A 234 7.63 -30.40 -44.59
CA PHE A 234 6.16 -30.46 -44.60
C PHE A 234 5.60 -31.73 -45.27
N LEU A 235 6.34 -32.32 -46.21
CA LEU A 235 6.03 -33.58 -46.89
C LEU A 235 6.72 -34.80 -46.26
N GLY A 236 7.73 -34.60 -45.41
CA GLY A 236 8.57 -35.67 -44.87
C GLY A 236 9.44 -36.36 -45.92
N VAL A 237 9.97 -35.62 -46.90
CA VAL A 237 10.88 -36.14 -47.93
C VAL A 237 12.19 -35.35 -48.00
N GLU A 238 13.27 -36.03 -48.37
CA GLU A 238 14.59 -35.39 -48.54
C GLU A 238 14.62 -34.45 -49.77
N PRO A 239 15.46 -33.39 -49.77
CA PRO A 239 15.58 -32.44 -50.89
C PRO A 239 16.17 -33.00 -52.20
N ASP A 240 16.48 -34.29 -52.27
CA ASP A 240 16.94 -35.04 -53.46
C ASP A 240 15.97 -36.19 -53.84
N ALA A 241 14.80 -36.28 -53.19
CA ALA A 241 13.80 -37.30 -53.46
C ALA A 241 13.27 -37.24 -54.91
N GLY A 242 13.33 -38.38 -55.62
CA GLY A 242 12.80 -38.48 -56.99
C GLY A 242 11.29 -38.19 -57.08
N PRO A 243 10.79 -37.76 -58.26
CA PRO A 243 9.44 -37.19 -58.43
C PRO A 243 8.30 -38.12 -58.00
N GLU A 244 8.45 -39.43 -58.17
CA GLU A 244 7.47 -40.41 -57.71
C GLU A 244 7.32 -40.44 -56.18
N ARG A 245 8.42 -40.22 -55.44
CA ARG A 245 8.41 -40.15 -53.97
C ARG A 245 7.81 -38.85 -53.48
N ILE A 246 8.06 -37.73 -54.17
CA ILE A 246 7.41 -36.44 -53.90
C ILE A 246 5.88 -36.56 -54.10
N ARG A 247 5.45 -37.19 -55.21
CA ARG A 247 4.02 -37.39 -55.51
C ARG A 247 3.34 -38.28 -54.47
N ALA A 248 3.93 -39.41 -54.11
CA ALA A 248 3.39 -40.30 -53.06
C ALA A 248 3.29 -39.61 -51.68
N ALA A 249 4.27 -38.77 -51.32
CA ALA A 249 4.21 -37.99 -50.09
C ALA A 249 3.09 -36.91 -50.13
N TRP A 250 2.96 -36.20 -51.25
CA TRP A 250 1.87 -35.24 -51.46
C TRP A 250 0.50 -35.91 -51.36
N GLU A 251 0.30 -37.07 -51.98
CA GLU A 251 -0.95 -37.84 -51.90
C GLU A 251 -1.25 -38.29 -50.46
N ALA A 252 -0.25 -38.74 -49.70
CA ALA A 252 -0.42 -39.12 -48.30
C ALA A 252 -0.84 -37.94 -47.41
N VAL A 253 -0.19 -36.77 -47.56
CA VAL A 253 -0.53 -35.56 -46.81
C VAL A 253 -1.89 -34.99 -47.25
N ALA A 254 -2.22 -35.04 -48.55
CA ALA A 254 -3.53 -34.63 -49.06
C ALA A 254 -4.66 -35.52 -48.55
N ALA A 255 -4.48 -36.85 -48.55
CA ALA A 255 -5.44 -37.80 -47.99
C ALA A 255 -5.58 -37.63 -46.46
N GLY A 256 -4.50 -37.30 -45.76
CA GLY A 256 -4.53 -36.89 -44.36
C GLY A 256 -5.35 -35.62 -44.14
N ASN A 257 -5.12 -34.59 -44.95
CA ASN A 257 -5.81 -33.31 -44.84
C ASN A 257 -7.31 -33.41 -45.17
N ALA A 258 -7.67 -34.22 -46.17
CA ALA A 258 -9.07 -34.47 -46.54
C ALA A 258 -9.91 -34.97 -45.36
N ARG A 259 -9.35 -35.82 -44.49
CA ARG A 259 -10.01 -36.41 -43.31
C ARG A 259 -10.15 -35.47 -42.10
N ARG A 260 -9.49 -34.30 -42.09
CA ARG A 260 -9.58 -33.34 -40.97
C ARG A 260 -10.94 -32.61 -40.91
N PRO A 261 -11.36 -32.10 -39.73
CA PRO A 261 -12.43 -31.11 -39.61
C PRO A 261 -12.18 -29.87 -40.49
N HIS A 262 -13.22 -29.08 -40.78
CA HIS A 262 -13.06 -27.85 -41.56
C HIS A 262 -12.62 -26.69 -40.65
N ASP A 263 -11.30 -26.52 -40.52
CA ASP A 263 -10.65 -25.52 -39.67
C ASP A 263 -9.55 -24.74 -40.43
N ARG A 264 -8.91 -23.78 -39.73
CA ARG A 264 -7.84 -22.94 -40.31
C ARG A 264 -6.58 -23.75 -40.68
N GLU A 265 -6.28 -24.84 -39.97
CA GLU A 265 -5.14 -25.69 -40.30
C GLU A 265 -5.40 -26.49 -41.58
N LYS A 266 -6.62 -27.01 -41.77
CA LYS A 266 -7.03 -27.71 -43.00
C LYS A 266 -6.89 -26.81 -44.23
N THR A 267 -7.30 -25.55 -44.11
CA THR A 267 -7.19 -24.55 -45.18
C THR A 267 -5.72 -24.21 -45.49
N LEU A 268 -4.90 -23.89 -44.48
CA LEU A 268 -3.47 -23.60 -44.70
C LEU A 268 -2.69 -24.81 -45.22
N THR A 269 -3.05 -26.03 -44.80
CA THR A 269 -2.48 -27.28 -45.33
C THR A 269 -2.88 -27.48 -46.80
N ALA A 270 -4.08 -27.06 -47.22
CA ALA A 270 -4.51 -27.10 -48.62
C ALA A 270 -3.76 -26.07 -49.48
N ASP A 271 -3.58 -24.83 -49.01
CA ASP A 271 -2.75 -23.80 -49.65
C ASP A 271 -1.31 -24.31 -49.89
N LEU A 272 -0.69 -24.92 -48.86
CA LEU A 272 0.65 -25.47 -48.96
C LEU A 272 0.72 -26.68 -49.90
N LEU A 273 -0.29 -27.56 -49.94
CA LEU A 273 -0.37 -28.65 -50.91
C LEU A 273 -0.51 -28.13 -52.36
N ALA A 274 -1.19 -27.01 -52.59
CA ALA A 274 -1.24 -26.38 -53.92
C ALA A 274 0.12 -25.77 -54.32
N LEU A 275 0.85 -25.19 -53.36
CA LEU A 275 2.21 -24.70 -53.57
C LEU A 275 3.20 -25.84 -53.84
N VAL A 276 3.13 -26.96 -53.10
CA VAL A 276 3.90 -28.19 -53.39
C VAL A 276 3.61 -28.68 -54.81
N ARG A 277 2.33 -28.85 -55.16
CA ARG A 277 1.94 -29.37 -56.47
C ARG A 277 2.52 -28.52 -57.61
N SER A 278 2.30 -27.21 -57.54
CA SER A 278 2.73 -26.27 -58.59
C SER A 278 4.25 -26.02 -58.64
N ARG A 279 5.03 -26.36 -57.60
CA ARG A 279 6.47 -26.05 -57.51
C ARG A 279 7.41 -27.25 -57.39
N LEU A 280 6.94 -28.40 -56.92
CA LEU A 280 7.73 -29.62 -56.70
C LEU A 280 7.22 -30.83 -57.52
N ILE A 281 6.07 -30.72 -58.20
CA ILE A 281 5.50 -31.78 -59.04
C ILE A 281 5.28 -31.30 -60.49
N GLU A 282 4.77 -30.08 -60.66
CA GLU A 282 4.50 -29.46 -61.98
C GLU A 282 5.61 -28.49 -62.43
N SER A 283 6.71 -28.37 -61.67
CA SER A 283 7.89 -27.55 -61.97
C SER A 283 9.16 -28.25 -61.47
N ASP A 284 10.32 -27.80 -61.94
CA ASP A 284 11.63 -28.25 -61.47
C ASP A 284 11.82 -28.00 -59.95
N PRO A 285 11.95 -29.04 -59.11
CA PRO A 285 12.14 -28.88 -57.66
C PRO A 285 13.49 -28.25 -57.29
N ALA A 286 14.50 -28.29 -58.17
CA ALA A 286 15.78 -27.64 -57.93
C ALA A 286 15.63 -26.10 -57.86
N ALA A 287 14.64 -25.52 -58.54
CA ALA A 287 14.35 -24.09 -58.47
C ALA A 287 13.85 -23.66 -57.08
N TYR A 288 13.13 -24.53 -56.37
CA TYR A 288 12.73 -24.30 -54.97
C TYR A 288 13.94 -24.38 -54.03
N THR A 289 14.79 -25.40 -54.18
CA THR A 289 16.04 -25.52 -53.41
C THR A 289 16.98 -24.33 -53.66
N ALA A 290 17.11 -23.85 -54.90
CA ALA A 290 17.83 -22.62 -55.23
C ALA A 290 17.18 -21.37 -54.59
N GLY A 291 15.85 -21.36 -54.44
CA GLY A 291 15.11 -20.34 -53.68
C GLY A 291 15.45 -20.32 -52.18
N LEU A 292 15.56 -21.48 -51.53
CA LEU A 292 15.99 -21.59 -50.13
C LEU A 292 17.43 -21.09 -49.93
N LEU A 293 18.33 -21.39 -50.87
CA LEU A 293 19.71 -20.89 -50.84
C LEU A 293 19.78 -19.38 -51.05
N ALA A 294 18.90 -18.82 -51.89
CA ALA A 294 18.79 -17.37 -52.07
C ALA A 294 18.26 -16.68 -50.79
N ASP A 295 17.23 -17.23 -50.13
CA ASP A 295 16.73 -16.67 -48.87
C ASP A 295 17.81 -16.63 -47.77
N VAL A 296 18.59 -17.71 -47.60
CA VAL A 296 19.70 -17.73 -46.64
C VAL A 296 20.85 -16.81 -47.07
N ALA A 297 21.05 -16.60 -48.37
CA ALA A 297 22.01 -15.62 -48.86
C ALA A 297 21.58 -14.17 -48.56
N ASP A 298 20.31 -13.86 -48.78
CA ASP A 298 19.71 -12.56 -48.50
C ASP A 298 19.71 -12.25 -46.99
N GLU A 299 19.49 -13.26 -46.13
CA GLU A 299 19.53 -13.15 -44.65
C GLU A 299 20.96 -12.96 -44.10
N LEU A 300 21.94 -13.74 -44.58
CA LEU A 300 23.30 -13.70 -44.03
C LEU A 300 24.15 -12.55 -44.57
N ARG A 301 23.82 -12.01 -45.75
CA ARG A 301 24.64 -11.01 -46.45
C ARG A 301 25.02 -9.80 -45.59
N PRO A 302 24.10 -9.12 -44.87
CA PRO A 302 24.47 -7.96 -44.04
C PRO A 302 25.50 -8.28 -42.94
N THR A 303 25.40 -9.45 -42.32
CA THR A 303 26.30 -9.89 -41.23
C THR A 303 27.66 -10.33 -41.76
N VAL A 304 27.72 -10.92 -42.96
CA VAL A 304 29.00 -11.17 -43.65
C VAL A 304 29.64 -9.84 -44.08
N GLU A 305 28.85 -8.90 -44.59
CA GLU A 305 29.32 -7.55 -44.94
C GLU A 305 29.86 -6.79 -43.71
N GLU A 306 29.19 -6.85 -42.56
CA GLU A 306 29.68 -6.30 -41.29
C GLU A 306 31.07 -6.86 -40.93
N HIS A 307 31.24 -8.18 -40.91
CA HIS A 307 32.52 -8.81 -40.61
C HIS A 307 33.61 -8.46 -41.63
N VAL A 308 33.30 -8.48 -42.93
CA VAL A 308 34.26 -8.14 -43.99
C VAL A 308 34.71 -6.67 -43.90
N VAL A 309 33.81 -5.75 -43.56
CA VAL A 309 34.11 -4.31 -43.42
C VAL A 309 34.91 -4.02 -42.14
N LEU A 310 34.66 -4.72 -41.04
CA LEU A 310 35.34 -4.50 -39.76
C LEU A 310 36.69 -5.23 -39.65
N ASP A 311 36.72 -6.52 -39.99
CA ASP A 311 37.88 -7.40 -39.78
C ASP A 311 38.79 -7.49 -41.03
N GLY A 312 38.30 -7.09 -42.21
CA GLY A 312 39.02 -7.20 -43.49
C GLY A 312 39.12 -8.62 -44.07
N GLU A 313 38.77 -9.63 -43.27
CA GLU A 313 38.64 -11.03 -43.64
C GLU A 313 37.43 -11.66 -42.93
N LEU A 314 36.90 -12.76 -43.45
CA LEU A 314 35.96 -13.58 -42.69
C LEU A 314 36.75 -14.57 -41.81
N THR A 315 36.95 -14.22 -40.55
CA THR A 315 37.69 -15.03 -39.57
C THR A 315 37.04 -16.40 -39.31
N ALA A 316 37.83 -17.38 -38.85
CA ALA A 316 37.34 -18.73 -38.51
C ALA A 316 36.13 -18.71 -37.56
N VAL A 317 36.17 -17.80 -36.59
CA VAL A 317 35.15 -17.66 -35.52
C VAL A 317 33.86 -17.06 -36.09
N ALA A 318 33.97 -16.04 -36.96
CA ALA A 318 32.82 -15.49 -37.66
C ALA A 318 32.19 -16.53 -38.61
N TYR A 319 33.02 -17.23 -39.39
CA TYR A 319 32.56 -18.27 -40.32
C TYR A 319 31.78 -19.40 -39.64
N GLU A 320 32.35 -20.05 -38.62
CA GLU A 320 31.65 -21.12 -37.88
C GLU A 320 30.45 -20.59 -37.07
N GLY A 321 30.50 -19.34 -36.62
CA GLY A 321 29.37 -18.65 -36.00
C GLY A 321 28.18 -18.49 -36.95
N LEU A 322 28.42 -18.01 -38.17
CA LEU A 322 27.43 -17.84 -39.22
C LEU A 322 26.85 -19.18 -39.70
N VAL A 323 27.71 -20.19 -39.92
CA VAL A 323 27.27 -21.56 -40.26
C VAL A 323 26.32 -22.11 -39.18
N ARG A 324 26.64 -21.91 -37.89
CA ARG A 324 25.80 -22.35 -36.78
C ARG A 324 24.50 -21.55 -36.67
N ALA A 325 24.52 -20.23 -36.88
CA ALA A 325 23.33 -19.39 -36.83
C ALA A 325 22.32 -19.78 -37.92
N ALA A 326 22.77 -19.93 -39.17
CA ALA A 326 21.92 -20.34 -40.29
C ALA A 326 21.35 -21.76 -40.13
N LEU A 327 22.09 -22.68 -39.52
CA LEU A 327 21.57 -24.02 -39.18
C LEU A 327 20.54 -23.96 -38.04
N ALA A 328 20.74 -23.08 -37.05
CA ALA A 328 19.79 -22.87 -35.94
C ALA A 328 18.50 -22.15 -36.38
N ALA A 329 18.52 -21.39 -37.48
CA ALA A 329 17.33 -20.76 -38.07
C ALA A 329 16.35 -21.79 -38.69
N GLY A 330 16.79 -23.01 -38.96
CA GLY A 330 15.92 -24.14 -39.28
C GLY A 330 15.31 -24.13 -40.70
N GLY A 331 15.98 -23.55 -41.69
CA GLY A 331 15.49 -23.43 -43.07
C GLY A 331 15.57 -24.69 -43.96
N GLY A 332 15.61 -25.89 -43.39
CA GLY A 332 15.66 -27.16 -44.16
C GLY A 332 16.93 -27.41 -44.98
N LEU A 333 18.06 -26.75 -44.65
CA LEU A 333 19.31 -26.82 -45.42
C LEU A 333 20.46 -27.45 -44.63
N GLY A 334 21.13 -28.44 -45.22
CA GLY A 334 22.31 -29.10 -44.65
C GLY A 334 23.57 -28.22 -44.63
N ALA A 335 24.46 -28.50 -43.67
CA ALA A 335 25.64 -27.66 -43.37
C ALA A 335 26.55 -27.35 -44.57
N GLU A 336 26.77 -28.30 -45.48
CA GLU A 336 27.61 -28.08 -46.67
C GLU A 336 27.00 -27.06 -47.64
N ARG A 337 25.66 -27.01 -47.75
CA ARG A 337 24.95 -26.01 -48.56
C ARG A 337 25.05 -24.63 -47.90
N VAL A 338 24.83 -24.52 -46.59
CA VAL A 338 25.01 -23.29 -45.80
C VAL A 338 26.43 -22.72 -45.93
N LYS A 339 27.45 -23.56 -45.76
CA LYS A 339 28.86 -23.19 -45.98
C LYS A 339 29.10 -22.65 -47.39
N SER A 340 28.53 -23.30 -48.42
CA SER A 340 28.69 -22.86 -49.81
C SER A 340 28.09 -21.48 -50.09
N VAL A 341 27.00 -21.11 -49.39
CA VAL A 341 26.39 -19.77 -49.45
C VAL A 341 27.30 -18.73 -48.79
N ILE A 342 27.82 -18.99 -47.57
CA ILE A 342 28.71 -18.06 -46.86
C ILE A 342 30.03 -17.84 -47.65
N LEU A 343 30.61 -18.91 -48.20
CA LEU A 343 31.76 -18.84 -49.11
C LEU A 343 31.41 -18.23 -50.49
N GLY A 344 30.12 -18.13 -50.82
CA GLY A 344 29.60 -17.36 -51.95
C GLY A 344 29.67 -15.87 -51.66
N ILE A 345 28.97 -15.43 -50.61
CA ILE A 345 28.90 -14.02 -50.19
C ILE A 345 30.30 -13.45 -49.94
N ALA A 346 31.17 -14.16 -49.21
CA ALA A 346 32.54 -13.71 -48.97
C ALA A 346 33.35 -13.53 -50.27
N ARG A 347 33.08 -14.33 -51.31
CA ARG A 347 33.70 -14.19 -52.64
C ARG A 347 33.12 -13.01 -53.42
N ASP A 348 31.81 -12.79 -53.37
CA ASP A 348 31.15 -11.62 -53.99
C ASP A 348 31.73 -10.31 -53.44
N LEU A 349 32.07 -10.31 -52.14
CA LEU A 349 32.66 -9.17 -51.41
C LEU A 349 34.19 -9.09 -51.53
N GLY A 350 34.84 -10.05 -52.22
CA GLY A 350 36.29 -10.08 -52.42
C GLY A 350 37.12 -10.42 -51.17
N ALA A 351 36.50 -10.93 -50.10
CA ALA A 351 37.16 -11.16 -48.82
C ALA A 351 37.84 -12.54 -48.73
N PRO A 352 39.04 -12.64 -48.13
CA PRO A 352 39.61 -13.92 -47.74
C PRO A 352 38.81 -14.54 -46.57
N VAL A 353 38.79 -15.87 -46.50
CA VAL A 353 38.12 -16.63 -45.43
C VAL A 353 39.16 -17.49 -44.72
N SER A 354 39.45 -17.16 -43.46
CA SER A 354 40.54 -17.79 -42.69
C SER A 354 40.03 -18.97 -41.87
N THR A 355 40.09 -20.19 -42.41
CA THR A 355 39.70 -21.43 -41.71
C THR A 355 40.84 -21.97 -40.82
N GLY A 356 41.05 -21.32 -39.67
CA GLY A 356 42.02 -21.72 -38.66
C GLY A 356 41.66 -23.01 -37.89
N GLY A 357 42.64 -23.59 -37.19
CA GLY A 357 42.46 -24.79 -36.37
C GLY A 357 41.60 -24.58 -35.11
N PRO A 358 41.30 -25.65 -34.35
CA PRO A 358 40.37 -25.58 -33.22
C PRO A 358 40.89 -24.66 -32.10
N VAL A 359 40.19 -23.56 -31.88
CA VAL A 359 40.30 -22.70 -30.70
C VAL A 359 39.10 -23.02 -29.82
N ASP A 360 39.31 -23.32 -28.53
CA ASP A 360 38.22 -23.54 -27.60
C ASP A 360 37.47 -22.22 -27.29
N TYR A 361 36.16 -22.24 -27.49
CA TYR A 361 35.27 -21.10 -27.23
C TYR A 361 34.13 -21.47 -26.27
N VAL A 362 33.78 -20.51 -25.41
CA VAL A 362 32.56 -20.53 -24.61
C VAL A 362 31.50 -19.67 -25.30
N LEU A 363 30.26 -20.15 -25.39
CA LEU A 363 29.16 -19.35 -25.92
C LEU A 363 28.62 -18.42 -24.83
N CYS A 364 28.35 -17.16 -25.18
CA CYS A 364 27.64 -16.25 -24.30
C CYS A 364 26.18 -16.70 -24.10
N PRO A 365 25.67 -16.81 -22.85
CA PRO A 365 24.28 -17.20 -22.62
C PRO A 365 23.26 -16.11 -23.02
N GLY A 366 23.69 -14.84 -23.13
CA GLY A 366 22.82 -13.71 -23.46
C GLY A 366 22.72 -13.43 -24.95
N CYS A 367 23.85 -13.25 -25.64
CA CYS A 367 23.87 -12.90 -27.08
C CYS A 367 24.28 -14.05 -28.01
N GLY A 368 24.57 -15.25 -27.49
CA GLY A 368 24.97 -16.42 -28.28
C GLY A 368 26.37 -16.34 -28.93
N ARG A 369 27.03 -15.17 -28.94
CA ARG A 369 28.35 -14.97 -29.57
C ARG A 369 29.43 -15.83 -28.89
N PRO A 370 30.37 -16.42 -29.65
CA PRO A 370 31.48 -17.20 -29.13
C PRO A 370 32.60 -16.29 -28.59
N GLU A 371 33.07 -16.60 -27.38
CA GLU A 371 34.17 -15.91 -26.70
C GLU A 371 35.32 -16.90 -26.43
N PRO A 372 36.59 -16.48 -26.51
CA PRO A 372 37.73 -17.38 -26.31
C PRO A 372 37.82 -17.87 -24.86
N VAL A 373 38.00 -19.17 -24.66
CA VAL A 373 38.13 -19.77 -23.31
C VAL A 373 39.36 -19.19 -22.60
N GLY A 374 39.17 -18.76 -21.36
CA GLY A 374 40.22 -18.17 -20.52
C GLY A 374 40.50 -16.68 -20.74
N GLY A 375 39.87 -16.04 -21.73
CA GLY A 375 40.08 -14.60 -22.01
C GLY A 375 39.32 -13.65 -21.07
N SER A 376 38.08 -13.98 -20.70
CA SER A 376 37.21 -13.16 -19.85
C SER A 376 36.19 -14.02 -19.07
N LEU A 377 35.64 -13.47 -17.98
CA LEU A 377 34.48 -14.03 -17.27
C LEU A 377 33.13 -13.45 -17.75
N THR A 378 33.15 -12.37 -18.54
CA THR A 378 31.99 -11.69 -19.11
C THR A 378 32.14 -11.50 -20.62
N CYS A 379 31.03 -11.51 -21.37
CA CYS A 379 31.04 -11.34 -22.81
C CYS A 379 31.35 -9.90 -23.21
N ARG A 380 32.37 -9.68 -24.07
CA ARG A 380 32.79 -8.34 -24.54
C ARG A 380 31.73 -7.55 -25.34
N TYR A 381 30.59 -8.16 -25.66
CA TYR A 381 29.50 -7.57 -26.45
C TYR A 381 28.23 -7.24 -25.65
N CYS A 382 28.04 -7.82 -24.46
CA CYS A 382 26.81 -7.63 -23.67
C CYS A 382 26.96 -7.88 -22.17
N ASP A 383 28.19 -7.94 -21.65
CA ASP A 383 28.60 -8.11 -20.25
C ASP A 383 28.05 -9.34 -19.49
N ALA A 384 27.21 -10.15 -20.11
CA ALA A 384 26.67 -11.38 -19.53
C ALA A 384 27.79 -12.36 -19.17
N LYS A 385 27.70 -12.94 -17.96
CA LYS A 385 28.69 -13.88 -17.43
C LYS A 385 28.80 -15.13 -18.33
N LEU A 386 30.02 -15.48 -18.72
CA LEU A 386 30.34 -16.63 -19.56
C LEU A 386 30.38 -17.94 -18.77
N TYR A 387 30.58 -17.86 -17.45
CA TYR A 387 30.64 -18.98 -16.54
C TYR A 387 29.69 -18.81 -15.36
N THR A 388 29.18 -19.92 -14.85
CA THR A 388 28.32 -20.01 -13.66
C THR A 388 28.71 -21.21 -12.81
N SER A 389 28.29 -21.26 -11.55
CA SER A 389 28.47 -22.44 -10.70
C SER A 389 27.28 -23.38 -10.86
N CYS A 390 27.52 -24.66 -11.18
CA CYS A 390 26.46 -25.66 -11.26
C CYS A 390 25.84 -25.87 -9.87
N PRO A 391 24.54 -25.60 -9.65
CA PRO A 391 23.94 -25.63 -8.32
C PRO A 391 23.96 -27.05 -7.69
N ALA A 392 23.92 -28.09 -8.53
CA ALA A 392 24.01 -29.49 -8.10
C ALA A 392 25.37 -29.94 -7.52
N CYS A 393 26.48 -29.25 -7.81
CA CYS A 393 27.83 -29.74 -7.43
C CYS A 393 28.91 -28.64 -7.26
N ALA A 394 28.49 -27.37 -7.19
CA ALA A 394 29.31 -26.16 -7.11
C ALA A 394 30.41 -25.98 -8.19
N ALA A 395 30.49 -26.85 -9.19
CA ALA A 395 31.54 -26.79 -10.21
C ALA A 395 31.31 -25.63 -11.17
N LEU A 396 32.34 -24.82 -11.39
CA LEU A 396 32.33 -23.79 -12.43
C LEU A 396 32.13 -24.44 -13.79
N THR A 397 31.18 -23.91 -14.56
CA THR A 397 30.74 -24.46 -15.84
C THR A 397 30.34 -23.32 -16.77
N GLU A 398 30.41 -23.55 -18.08
CA GLU A 398 30.00 -22.58 -19.10
C GLU A 398 28.53 -22.23 -18.92
N ALA A 399 28.18 -20.95 -18.82
CA ALA A 399 26.82 -20.51 -18.53
C ALA A 399 25.82 -20.86 -19.66
N ALA A 400 26.33 -21.07 -20.89
CA ALA A 400 25.53 -21.54 -22.02
C ALA A 400 25.40 -23.08 -22.12
N ALA A 401 26.16 -23.86 -21.35
CA ALA A 401 26.15 -25.33 -21.46
C ALA A 401 24.77 -25.93 -21.18
N VAL A 402 24.41 -27.00 -21.89
CA VAL A 402 23.12 -27.70 -21.70
C VAL A 402 23.14 -28.52 -20.41
N THR A 403 24.25 -29.18 -20.13
CA THR A 403 24.48 -29.99 -18.91
C THR A 403 25.85 -29.68 -18.30
N CYS A 404 25.98 -29.83 -16.98
CA CYS A 404 27.25 -29.67 -16.29
C CYS A 404 28.20 -30.83 -16.62
N ARG A 405 29.40 -30.50 -17.13
CA ARG A 405 30.41 -31.52 -17.50
C ARG A 405 30.85 -32.43 -16.35
N ARG A 406 30.69 -32.01 -15.09
CA ARG A 406 31.08 -32.80 -13.89
C ARG A 406 30.02 -33.77 -13.38
N CYS A 407 28.76 -33.34 -13.28
CA CYS A 407 27.67 -34.12 -12.66
C CYS A 407 26.52 -34.46 -13.62
N ARG A 408 26.60 -34.03 -14.88
CA ARG A 408 25.56 -34.16 -15.94
C ARG A 408 24.20 -33.53 -15.64
N HIS A 409 24.06 -32.80 -14.54
CA HIS A 409 22.86 -32.03 -14.20
C HIS A 409 22.52 -30.98 -15.27
N SER A 410 21.22 -30.75 -15.49
CA SER A 410 20.70 -29.91 -16.58
C SER A 410 20.76 -28.42 -16.26
N LEU A 411 21.69 -27.73 -16.91
CA LEU A 411 21.85 -26.28 -16.82
C LEU A 411 20.89 -25.53 -17.75
N ARG A 412 20.20 -26.26 -18.67
CA ARG A 412 19.11 -25.71 -19.48
C ARG A 412 17.85 -25.51 -18.64
N GLU A 413 17.47 -26.49 -17.82
CA GLU A 413 16.25 -26.41 -16.99
C GLU A 413 16.42 -25.44 -15.82
N VAL A 414 17.61 -25.37 -15.21
CA VAL A 414 17.95 -24.34 -14.22
C VAL A 414 17.83 -22.92 -14.80
N ARG A 415 18.30 -22.70 -16.05
CA ARG A 415 18.12 -21.41 -16.74
C ARG A 415 16.66 -21.11 -17.03
N ALA A 416 15.91 -22.06 -17.59
CA ALA A 416 14.49 -21.89 -17.86
C ALA A 416 13.68 -21.55 -16.59
N ALA A 417 14.06 -22.07 -15.42
CA ALA A 417 13.48 -21.68 -14.14
C ALA A 417 13.85 -20.23 -13.74
N GLY A 418 15.10 -19.81 -13.92
CA GLY A 418 15.53 -18.42 -13.70
C GLY A 418 14.87 -17.41 -14.65
N ASP A 419 14.69 -17.78 -15.93
CA ASP A 419 14.01 -16.99 -16.94
C ASP A 419 12.51 -16.85 -16.61
N ALA A 420 11.85 -17.95 -16.23
CA ALA A 420 10.46 -17.94 -15.78
C ALA A 420 10.26 -17.10 -14.49
N LEU A 421 11.20 -17.17 -13.55
CA LEU A 421 11.20 -16.38 -12.31
C LEU A 421 11.35 -14.88 -12.63
N THR A 422 12.22 -14.54 -13.57
CA THR A 422 12.41 -13.16 -14.05
C THR A 422 11.15 -12.64 -14.76
N ALA A 423 10.49 -13.46 -15.57
CA ALA A 423 9.23 -13.09 -16.22
C ALA A 423 8.09 -12.85 -15.22
N VAL A 424 7.99 -13.63 -14.13
CA VAL A 424 7.02 -13.38 -13.05
C VAL A 424 7.28 -12.05 -12.34
N ARG A 425 8.57 -11.71 -12.09
CA ARG A 425 8.96 -10.39 -11.53
C ARG A 425 8.58 -9.25 -12.46
N GLN A 426 8.94 -9.33 -13.74
CA GLN A 426 8.63 -8.32 -14.74
C GLN A 426 7.11 -8.11 -14.93
N ALA A 427 6.32 -9.18 -14.84
CA ALA A 427 4.86 -9.08 -14.85
C ALA A 427 4.31 -8.33 -13.61
N LEU A 428 4.82 -8.60 -12.40
CA LEU A 428 4.46 -7.84 -11.20
C LEU A 428 4.89 -6.37 -11.28
N GLU A 429 6.12 -6.10 -11.71
CA GLU A 429 6.67 -4.73 -11.88
C GLU A 429 5.89 -3.95 -12.94
N GLY A 430 5.46 -4.61 -14.02
CA GLY A 430 4.59 -4.06 -15.06
C GLY A 430 3.11 -3.94 -14.67
N GLY A 431 2.74 -4.25 -13.42
CA GLY A 431 1.37 -4.13 -12.91
C GLY A 431 0.40 -5.18 -13.46
N ARG A 432 0.89 -6.40 -13.73
CA ARG A 432 0.16 -7.52 -14.36
C ARG A 432 0.10 -8.78 -13.47
N PRO A 433 -0.63 -8.74 -12.35
CA PRO A 433 -0.71 -9.87 -11.42
C PRO A 433 -1.37 -11.12 -12.00
N ARG A 434 -2.22 -11.02 -13.04
CA ARG A 434 -2.83 -12.20 -13.70
C ARG A 434 -1.80 -12.90 -14.59
N GLU A 435 -1.04 -12.14 -15.38
CA GLU A 435 0.08 -12.63 -16.19
C GLU A 435 1.18 -13.25 -15.30
N ALA A 436 1.47 -12.62 -14.16
CA ALA A 436 2.40 -13.14 -13.16
C ALA A 436 1.93 -14.47 -12.55
N ARG A 437 0.65 -14.58 -12.16
CA ARG A 437 0.03 -15.83 -11.68
C ARG A 437 0.13 -16.96 -12.70
N ASP A 438 -0.14 -16.66 -13.97
CA ASP A 438 -0.07 -17.66 -15.04
C ASP A 438 1.40 -17.99 -15.38
N GLY A 439 2.33 -17.08 -15.07
CA GLY A 439 3.78 -17.29 -15.03
C GLY A 439 4.24 -18.24 -13.91
N LEU A 440 3.63 -18.21 -12.71
CA LEU A 440 3.96 -19.15 -11.63
C LEU A 440 3.72 -20.60 -12.03
N ALA A 441 2.72 -20.89 -12.86
CA ALA A 441 2.52 -22.25 -13.39
C ALA A 441 3.72 -22.71 -14.24
N ARG A 442 4.27 -21.82 -15.07
CA ARG A 442 5.48 -22.08 -15.88
C ARG A 442 6.73 -22.21 -14.99
N LEU A 443 6.86 -21.38 -13.96
CA LEU A 443 7.94 -21.45 -12.99
C LEU A 443 7.93 -22.77 -12.20
N ARG A 444 6.79 -23.20 -11.67
CA ARG A 444 6.68 -24.49 -10.96
C ARG A 444 7.01 -25.68 -11.88
N ALA A 445 6.60 -25.64 -13.15
CA ALA A 445 6.97 -26.67 -14.13
C ALA A 445 8.48 -26.69 -14.42
N ALA A 446 9.11 -25.52 -14.59
CA ALA A 446 10.55 -25.41 -14.81
C ALA A 446 11.37 -25.84 -13.59
N LEU A 447 10.93 -25.51 -12.37
CA LEU A 447 11.52 -25.98 -11.11
C LEU A 447 11.38 -27.50 -10.94
N ALA A 448 10.23 -28.09 -11.29
CA ALA A 448 10.04 -29.54 -11.25
C ALA A 448 10.96 -30.26 -12.24
N ALA A 449 11.19 -29.70 -13.44
CA ALA A 449 12.12 -30.23 -14.42
C ALA A 449 13.60 -30.09 -13.98
N ALA A 450 13.98 -28.94 -13.42
CA ALA A 450 15.32 -28.72 -12.86
C ALA A 450 15.59 -29.58 -11.60
N GLY A 451 14.55 -29.95 -10.86
CA GLY A 451 14.62 -30.80 -9.68
C GLY A 451 15.25 -30.13 -8.45
N PRO A 452 15.44 -30.88 -7.35
CA PRO A 452 15.88 -30.31 -6.06
C PRO A 452 17.28 -29.67 -6.12
N ALA A 453 18.08 -30.05 -7.12
CA ALA A 453 19.43 -29.52 -7.32
C ALA A 453 19.48 -28.13 -8.00
N ALA A 454 18.33 -27.52 -8.33
CA ALA A 454 18.23 -26.11 -8.69
C ALA A 454 18.63 -25.17 -7.52
N GLY A 455 18.54 -25.66 -6.28
CA GLY A 455 18.98 -24.98 -5.06
C GLY A 455 17.87 -24.24 -4.32
N ASN A 456 17.89 -24.34 -2.99
CA ASN A 456 16.83 -23.84 -2.10
C ASN A 456 16.50 -22.36 -2.29
N GLY A 457 17.47 -21.53 -2.72
CA GLY A 457 17.25 -20.11 -2.98
C GLY A 457 16.30 -19.82 -4.14
N VAL A 458 16.26 -20.67 -5.18
CA VAL A 458 15.34 -20.47 -6.31
C VAL A 458 13.92 -20.92 -5.95
N ALA A 459 13.81 -21.97 -5.12
CA ALA A 459 12.53 -22.41 -4.55
C ALA A 459 11.95 -21.35 -3.59
N GLY A 460 12.73 -20.88 -2.61
CA GLY A 460 12.28 -19.85 -1.67
C GLY A 460 11.89 -18.54 -2.35
N ALA A 461 12.64 -18.11 -3.38
CA ALA A 461 12.27 -16.96 -4.20
C ALA A 461 10.99 -17.18 -5.04
N ALA A 462 10.63 -18.43 -5.37
CA ALA A 462 9.36 -18.75 -6.01
C ALA A 462 8.18 -18.74 -5.02
N ASP A 463 8.38 -19.20 -3.78
CA ASP A 463 7.37 -19.15 -2.70
C ASP A 463 7.11 -17.70 -2.24
N GLU A 464 8.17 -16.88 -2.20
CA GLU A 464 8.10 -15.42 -2.01
C GLU A 464 7.27 -14.77 -3.13
N LEU A 465 7.62 -15.04 -4.40
CA LEU A 465 6.89 -14.51 -5.55
C LEU A 465 5.44 -15.00 -5.63
N GLU A 466 5.14 -16.24 -5.25
CA GLU A 466 3.76 -16.71 -5.13
C GLU A 466 2.99 -15.88 -4.11
N SER A 467 3.61 -15.59 -2.96
CA SER A 467 3.00 -14.78 -1.90
C SER A 467 2.81 -13.33 -2.32
N LEU A 468 3.75 -12.76 -3.09
CA LEU A 468 3.61 -11.42 -3.69
C LEU A 468 2.51 -11.38 -4.78
N VAL A 469 2.41 -12.39 -5.64
CA VAL A 469 1.29 -12.50 -6.61
C VAL A 469 -0.05 -12.61 -5.90
N ARG A 470 -0.15 -13.45 -4.85
CA ARG A 470 -1.36 -13.62 -4.03
C ARG A 470 -1.78 -12.29 -3.40
N ALA A 471 -0.83 -11.54 -2.85
CA ALA A 471 -1.06 -10.21 -2.28
C ALA A 471 -1.47 -9.18 -3.36
N ALA A 472 -0.85 -9.19 -4.54
CA ALA A 472 -1.18 -8.28 -5.63
C ALA A 472 -2.60 -8.52 -6.20
N LEU A 473 -3.02 -9.77 -6.32
CA LEU A 473 -4.39 -10.13 -6.72
C LEU A 473 -5.42 -9.66 -5.67
N GLY A 474 -5.20 -9.95 -4.39
CA GLY A 474 -6.07 -9.49 -3.30
C GLY A 474 -6.12 -7.96 -3.19
N ALA A 475 -5.02 -7.27 -3.46
CA ALA A 475 -4.96 -5.81 -3.51
C ALA A 475 -5.71 -5.24 -4.73
N ALA A 476 -5.70 -5.92 -5.88
CA ALA A 476 -6.51 -5.55 -7.04
C ALA A 476 -8.02 -5.68 -6.74
N GLU A 477 -8.45 -6.78 -6.13
CA GLU A 477 -9.84 -7.00 -5.70
C GLU A 477 -10.29 -5.97 -4.65
N ALA A 478 -9.44 -5.65 -3.66
CA ALA A 478 -9.69 -4.57 -2.71
C ALA A 478 -9.73 -3.20 -3.39
N GLY A 479 -8.89 -2.97 -4.40
CA GLY A 479 -8.89 -1.76 -5.22
C GLY A 479 -10.18 -1.57 -6.00
N TRP A 480 -10.70 -2.64 -6.62
CA TRP A 480 -11.99 -2.63 -7.33
C TRP A 480 -13.19 -2.45 -6.38
N ARG A 481 -13.20 -3.11 -5.22
CA ARG A 481 -14.26 -2.90 -4.20
C ARG A 481 -14.29 -1.45 -3.70
N ALA A 482 -13.13 -0.90 -3.35
CA ALA A 482 -13.03 0.49 -2.94
C ALA A 482 -13.40 1.46 -4.08
N LEU A 483 -13.10 1.14 -5.35
CA LEU A 483 -13.54 1.97 -6.48
C LEU A 483 -15.07 2.03 -6.59
N ALA A 484 -15.77 0.92 -6.36
CA ALA A 484 -17.22 0.89 -6.33
C ALA A 484 -17.79 1.70 -5.14
N GLU A 485 -17.15 1.62 -3.97
CA GLU A 485 -17.50 2.39 -2.77
C GLU A 485 -17.30 3.91 -2.95
N GLU A 486 -16.18 4.33 -3.53
CA GLU A 486 -15.92 5.76 -3.83
C GLU A 486 -16.92 6.30 -4.87
N ARG A 487 -17.37 5.49 -5.83
CA ARG A 487 -18.45 5.90 -6.75
C ARG A 487 -19.82 5.94 -6.06
N ALA A 488 -20.15 4.96 -5.21
CA ALA A 488 -21.40 4.92 -4.47
C ALA A 488 -21.54 6.08 -3.45
N THR A 489 -20.42 6.54 -2.88
CA THR A 489 -20.35 7.70 -1.98
C THR A 489 -20.16 9.04 -2.71
N LEU A 490 -20.22 9.05 -4.05
CA LEU A 490 -20.09 10.24 -4.90
C LEU A 490 -18.75 10.98 -4.72
N ARG A 491 -17.64 10.24 -4.63
CA ARG A 491 -16.26 10.72 -4.44
C ARG A 491 -15.39 10.54 -5.70
N PRO A 492 -15.63 11.32 -6.77
CA PRO A 492 -14.96 11.16 -8.06
C PRO A 492 -13.46 11.44 -8.03
N ASP A 493 -12.94 12.35 -7.18
CA ASP A 493 -11.49 12.61 -7.14
C ASP A 493 -10.74 11.40 -6.56
N ALA A 494 -11.28 10.77 -5.52
CA ALA A 494 -10.77 9.51 -4.96
C ALA A 494 -10.95 8.32 -5.92
N ALA A 495 -12.08 8.23 -6.63
CA ALA A 495 -12.32 7.20 -7.64
C ALA A 495 -11.31 7.28 -8.80
N VAL A 496 -10.99 8.48 -9.29
CA VAL A 496 -9.96 8.70 -10.32
C VAL A 496 -8.58 8.23 -9.85
N GLU A 497 -8.16 8.57 -8.62
CA GLU A 497 -6.88 8.10 -8.08
C GLU A 497 -6.85 6.57 -7.86
N ARG A 498 -7.97 5.98 -7.42
CA ARG A 498 -8.10 4.52 -7.29
C ARG A 498 -8.00 3.81 -8.64
N ALA A 499 -8.61 4.36 -9.69
CA ALA A 499 -8.52 3.84 -11.05
C ALA A 499 -7.09 4.02 -11.63
N ARG A 500 -6.40 5.14 -11.35
CA ARG A 500 -4.98 5.33 -11.68
C ARG A 500 -4.09 4.28 -11.02
N TRP A 501 -4.34 3.96 -9.75
CA TRP A 501 -3.63 2.90 -9.04
C TRP A 501 -3.88 1.51 -9.66
N LEU A 502 -5.12 1.19 -10.02
CA LEU A 502 -5.47 -0.07 -10.71
C LEU A 502 -4.78 -0.17 -12.09
N VAL A 503 -4.75 0.91 -12.89
CA VAL A 503 -4.00 0.94 -14.16
C VAL A 503 -2.50 0.73 -13.95
N ALA A 504 -1.93 1.23 -12.84
CA ALA A 504 -0.50 1.11 -12.56
C ALA A 504 -0.06 -0.19 -11.87
N ARG A 505 -1.00 -1.00 -11.34
CA ARG A 505 -0.69 -2.18 -10.50
C ARG A 505 -1.48 -3.45 -10.81
N ALA A 506 -2.56 -3.34 -11.58
CA ALA A 506 -3.52 -4.40 -11.84
C ALA A 506 -4.15 -4.30 -13.25
N ALA A 507 -3.36 -3.88 -14.24
CA ALA A 507 -3.83 -3.54 -15.59
C ALA A 507 -4.52 -4.70 -16.33
N ASP A 508 -4.18 -5.95 -15.98
CA ASP A 508 -4.72 -7.19 -16.55
C ASP A 508 -5.87 -7.81 -15.71
N MET A 509 -6.30 -7.14 -14.64
CA MET A 509 -7.41 -7.55 -13.78
C MET A 509 -8.67 -6.73 -14.10
N PRO A 510 -9.58 -7.25 -14.94
CA PRO A 510 -10.86 -6.58 -15.18
C PRO A 510 -11.70 -6.51 -13.91
N GLY A 511 -12.59 -5.51 -13.85
CA GLY A 511 -13.53 -5.32 -12.76
C GLY A 511 -14.66 -6.36 -12.75
N PRO A 512 -15.56 -6.29 -11.75
CA PRO A 512 -16.71 -7.20 -11.63
C PRO A 512 -17.68 -7.17 -12.82
N ASP A 513 -17.65 -6.08 -13.60
CA ASP A 513 -18.42 -5.86 -14.83
C ASP A 513 -17.67 -6.25 -16.11
N GLY A 514 -16.46 -6.81 -15.98
CA GLY A 514 -15.59 -7.23 -17.08
C GLY A 514 -14.75 -6.12 -17.72
N ARG A 515 -14.90 -4.85 -17.31
CA ARG A 515 -14.16 -3.72 -17.90
C ARG A 515 -12.73 -3.62 -17.37
N THR A 516 -11.81 -3.13 -18.19
CA THR A 516 -10.42 -2.92 -17.79
C THR A 516 -10.27 -1.65 -16.91
N PRO A 517 -9.21 -1.57 -16.07
CA PRO A 517 -8.91 -0.35 -15.33
C PRO A 517 -8.76 0.91 -16.20
N ALA A 518 -8.26 0.74 -17.44
CA ALA A 518 -8.00 1.85 -18.35
C ALA A 518 -9.29 2.47 -18.92
N GLU A 519 -10.28 1.64 -19.27
CA GLU A 519 -11.60 2.10 -19.72
C GLU A 519 -12.34 2.86 -18.61
N VAL A 520 -12.33 2.31 -17.39
CA VAL A 520 -12.98 2.92 -16.23
C VAL A 520 -12.27 4.22 -15.82
N LEU A 521 -10.93 4.30 -15.90
CA LEU A 521 -10.20 5.56 -15.72
C LEU A 521 -10.56 6.61 -16.78
N GLY A 522 -10.76 6.19 -18.04
CA GLY A 522 -11.20 7.08 -19.13
C GLY A 522 -12.58 7.71 -18.84
N GLU A 523 -13.54 6.88 -18.43
CA GLU A 523 -14.88 7.31 -18.02
C GLU A 523 -14.84 8.30 -16.85
N LEU A 524 -14.16 7.93 -15.75
CA LEU A 524 -14.03 8.78 -14.55
C LEU A 524 -13.32 10.10 -14.85
N THR A 525 -12.34 10.12 -15.77
CA THR A 525 -11.67 11.35 -16.20
C THR A 525 -12.62 12.26 -17.00
N ALA A 526 -13.54 11.68 -17.79
CA ALA A 526 -14.57 12.44 -18.48
C ALA A 526 -15.64 12.99 -17.51
N GLU A 527 -16.05 12.22 -16.50
CA GLU A 527 -16.93 12.68 -15.41
C GLU A 527 -16.28 13.84 -14.63
N GLN A 528 -15.01 13.71 -14.23
CA GLN A 528 -14.25 14.78 -13.56
C GLN A 528 -14.17 16.06 -14.43
N ALA A 529 -14.06 15.92 -15.76
CA ALA A 529 -14.09 17.06 -16.67
C ALA A 529 -15.48 17.72 -16.78
N VAL A 530 -16.59 16.98 -16.63
CA VAL A 530 -17.94 17.55 -16.49
C VAL A 530 -18.06 18.32 -15.18
N ILE A 531 -17.57 17.75 -14.07
CA ILE A 531 -17.60 18.39 -12.75
C ILE A 531 -16.82 19.70 -12.77
N ARG A 532 -15.59 19.73 -13.31
CA ARG A 532 -14.80 20.97 -13.49
C ARG A 532 -15.57 22.05 -14.25
N ARG A 533 -16.26 21.70 -15.35
CA ARG A 533 -17.09 22.66 -16.10
C ARG A 533 -18.27 23.19 -15.27
N ARG A 534 -18.88 22.37 -14.41
CA ARG A 534 -19.94 22.81 -13.48
C ARG A 534 -19.40 23.73 -12.38
N VAL A 535 -18.21 23.47 -11.84
CA VAL A 535 -17.54 24.36 -10.88
C VAL A 535 -17.24 25.71 -11.50
N GLU A 536 -16.69 25.74 -12.71
CA GLU A 536 -16.35 27.00 -13.39
C GLU A 536 -17.61 27.80 -13.78
N ALA A 537 -18.66 27.12 -14.25
CA ALA A 537 -19.97 27.75 -14.47
C ALA A 537 -20.54 28.35 -13.18
N ALA A 538 -20.43 27.64 -12.04
CA ALA A 538 -20.86 28.16 -10.73
C ALA A 538 -20.05 29.38 -10.29
N ARG A 539 -18.71 29.41 -10.50
CA ARG A 539 -17.86 30.58 -10.22
C ARG A 539 -18.29 31.81 -11.02
N GLY A 540 -18.79 31.62 -12.24
CA GLY A 540 -19.33 32.69 -13.09
C GLY A 540 -20.65 33.32 -12.60
N LEU A 541 -21.35 32.70 -11.64
CA LEU A 541 -22.64 33.20 -11.13
C LEU A 541 -22.48 34.38 -10.15
N PRO A 542 -23.55 35.19 -9.96
CA PRO A 542 -23.68 36.14 -8.86
C PRO A 542 -23.41 35.50 -7.49
N PRO A 543 -22.87 36.23 -6.49
CA PRO A 543 -22.44 35.65 -5.21
C PRO A 543 -23.54 34.88 -4.45
N ASP A 544 -24.77 35.39 -4.50
CA ASP A 544 -25.98 34.81 -3.92
C ASP A 544 -26.35 33.43 -4.51
N GLN A 545 -26.12 33.23 -5.81
CA GLN A 545 -26.41 31.96 -6.50
C GLN A 545 -25.20 31.02 -6.54
N ARG A 546 -23.98 31.58 -6.48
CA ARG A 546 -22.70 30.86 -6.54
C ARG A 546 -22.57 29.82 -5.44
N GLU A 547 -22.97 30.16 -4.21
CA GLU A 547 -22.87 29.22 -3.08
C GLU A 547 -23.80 28.01 -3.29
N ALA A 548 -25.08 28.25 -3.57
CA ALA A 548 -26.05 27.19 -3.85
C ALA A 548 -25.64 26.32 -5.04
N ALA A 549 -25.08 26.91 -6.10
CA ALA A 549 -24.57 26.18 -7.25
C ALA A 549 -23.35 25.30 -6.92
N LEU A 550 -22.42 25.76 -6.08
CA LEU A 550 -21.28 24.96 -5.62
C LEU A 550 -21.73 23.83 -4.69
N VAL A 551 -22.68 24.07 -3.78
CA VAL A 551 -23.30 23.02 -2.95
C VAL A 551 -24.01 21.98 -3.83
N ALA A 552 -24.69 22.40 -4.90
CA ALA A 552 -25.31 21.49 -5.87
C ALA A 552 -24.28 20.72 -6.75
N VAL A 553 -23.04 21.19 -6.87
CA VAL A 553 -21.93 20.37 -7.41
C VAL A 553 -21.49 19.33 -6.38
N LEU A 554 -21.21 19.74 -5.14
CA LEU A 554 -20.75 18.85 -4.07
C LEU A 554 -21.76 17.74 -3.75
N ALA A 555 -23.07 18.02 -3.81
CA ALA A 555 -24.14 17.01 -3.71
C ALA A 555 -24.07 15.88 -4.77
N THR A 556 -23.23 16.04 -5.81
CA THR A 556 -22.97 15.04 -6.86
C THR A 556 -21.49 14.68 -7.03
N ALA A 557 -20.61 15.28 -6.22
CA ALA A 557 -19.15 15.18 -6.33
C ALA A 557 -18.52 15.65 -5.00
N ALA A 558 -18.76 14.89 -3.93
CA ALA A 558 -18.58 15.32 -2.54
C ALA A 558 -17.12 15.63 -2.15
N ASP A 559 -16.15 14.99 -2.82
CA ASP A 559 -14.72 15.20 -2.58
C ASP A 559 -14.04 16.15 -3.58
N SER A 560 -14.81 16.78 -4.49
CA SER A 560 -14.27 17.60 -5.57
C SER A 560 -13.49 18.80 -5.03
N ARG A 561 -12.16 18.73 -5.12
CA ARG A 561 -11.26 19.71 -4.49
C ARG A 561 -11.44 21.12 -5.04
N GLU A 562 -11.76 21.23 -6.33
CA GLU A 562 -12.02 22.52 -7.00
C GLU A 562 -13.33 23.18 -6.55
N ALA A 563 -14.34 22.38 -6.19
CA ALA A 563 -15.62 22.84 -5.65
C ALA A 563 -15.48 23.21 -4.16
N LEU A 564 -14.82 22.37 -3.37
CA LEU A 564 -14.54 22.62 -1.95
C LEU A 564 -13.73 23.92 -1.76
N ALA A 565 -12.65 24.10 -2.54
CA ALA A 565 -11.83 25.31 -2.49
C ALA A 565 -12.60 26.56 -2.97
N ALA A 566 -13.48 26.43 -3.98
CA ALA A 566 -14.32 27.54 -4.43
C ALA A 566 -15.38 27.93 -3.38
N LEU A 567 -15.93 26.96 -2.65
CA LEU A 567 -16.89 27.21 -1.56
C LEU A 567 -16.19 27.82 -0.34
N ALA A 568 -15.01 27.31 0.03
CA ALA A 568 -14.19 27.85 1.12
C ALA A 568 -13.79 29.32 0.93
N ALA A 569 -13.66 29.77 -0.32
CA ALA A 569 -13.38 31.15 -0.68
C ALA A 569 -14.60 32.10 -0.58
N LEU A 570 -15.80 31.60 -0.31
CA LEU A 570 -16.99 32.45 -0.12
C LEU A 570 -17.16 32.86 1.35
N PRO A 571 -17.53 34.13 1.63
CA PRO A 571 -17.92 34.53 2.99
C PRO A 571 -19.12 33.68 3.44
N LEU A 572 -19.19 33.36 4.73
CA LEU A 572 -20.36 32.71 5.33
C LEU A 572 -21.21 33.81 5.98
N GLU A 573 -22.49 33.91 5.61
CA GLU A 573 -23.37 34.91 6.20
C GLU A 573 -23.67 34.57 7.67
N PRO A 574 -23.81 35.57 8.56
CA PRO A 574 -24.09 35.33 9.97
C PRO A 574 -25.54 34.86 10.20
N PRO A 575 -25.86 34.33 11.40
CA PRO A 575 -27.23 34.28 11.87
C PRO A 575 -27.83 35.69 11.98
N THR A 576 -29.15 35.78 11.95
CA THR A 576 -29.90 37.05 12.08
C THR A 576 -30.82 37.01 13.30
N ASP A 577 -31.40 38.15 13.69
CA ASP A 577 -32.33 38.29 14.82
C ASP A 577 -31.84 37.62 16.13
N VAL A 578 -30.54 37.75 16.44
CA VAL A 578 -29.93 37.14 17.63
C VAL A 578 -30.38 37.91 18.89
N THR A 579 -31.06 37.20 19.78
CA THR A 579 -31.69 37.73 21.00
C THR A 579 -31.26 36.94 22.24
N ALA A 580 -31.20 37.62 23.38
CA ALA A 580 -30.99 37.04 24.70
C ALA A 580 -32.14 37.45 25.62
N VAL A 581 -32.68 36.52 26.39
CA VAL A 581 -33.72 36.78 27.39
C VAL A 581 -33.39 36.02 28.68
N PRO A 582 -33.31 36.68 29.85
CA PRO A 582 -33.17 35.97 31.12
C PRO A 582 -34.48 35.25 31.48
N VAL A 583 -34.40 33.94 31.72
CA VAL A 583 -35.54 33.07 32.07
C VAL A 583 -35.07 32.07 33.13
N ASP A 584 -35.79 31.97 34.24
CA ASP A 584 -35.61 30.97 35.32
C ASP A 584 -34.15 30.80 35.82
N GLY A 585 -33.38 31.91 35.85
CA GLY A 585 -31.99 31.93 36.32
C GLY A 585 -30.93 31.55 35.28
N ALA A 586 -31.34 31.33 34.03
CA ALA A 586 -30.51 31.15 32.84
C ALA A 586 -30.72 32.30 31.83
N VAL A 587 -29.85 32.41 30.83
CA VAL A 587 -30.08 33.29 29.65
C VAL A 587 -30.42 32.42 28.44
N VAL A 588 -31.65 32.53 27.94
CA VAL A 588 -32.10 31.83 26.73
C VAL A 588 -31.74 32.67 25.51
N LEU A 589 -30.98 32.07 24.60
CA LEU A 589 -30.54 32.67 23.35
C LEU A 589 -31.35 32.11 22.19
N ARG A 590 -31.84 32.98 21.30
CA ARG A 590 -32.59 32.60 20.10
C ARG A 590 -32.14 33.42 18.90
N TRP A 591 -32.04 32.80 17.74
CA TRP A 591 -31.69 33.47 16.48
C TRP A 591 -32.43 32.86 15.29
N ARG A 592 -32.39 33.55 14.15
CA ARG A 592 -32.72 32.96 12.84
C ARG A 592 -31.48 32.30 12.22
N PRO A 593 -31.65 31.22 11.44
CA PRO A 593 -30.54 30.59 10.73
C PRO A 593 -29.72 31.57 9.88
N SER A 594 -28.47 31.20 9.61
CA SER A 594 -27.74 31.80 8.49
C SER A 594 -28.49 31.53 7.17
N PRO A 595 -28.58 32.50 6.24
CA PRO A 595 -29.13 32.27 4.90
C PRO A 595 -28.16 31.52 3.97
N SER A 596 -26.94 31.20 4.43
CA SER A 596 -25.93 30.48 3.63
C SER A 596 -26.39 29.06 3.28
N ALA A 597 -26.12 28.61 2.06
CA ALA A 597 -26.49 27.29 1.58
C ALA A 597 -25.60 26.18 2.17
N GLY A 598 -26.23 25.13 2.72
CA GLY A 598 -25.55 23.93 3.23
C GLY A 598 -25.77 23.70 4.74
N PRO A 599 -25.08 22.70 5.32
CA PRO A 599 -25.18 22.42 6.75
C PRO A 599 -24.40 23.45 7.57
N VAL A 600 -25.13 24.32 8.28
CA VAL A 600 -24.56 25.33 9.18
C VAL A 600 -24.78 24.93 10.65
N SER A 601 -23.74 25.07 11.47
CA SER A 601 -23.82 25.04 12.94
C SER A 601 -23.42 26.40 13.53
N TYR A 602 -23.68 26.60 14.82
CA TYR A 602 -23.49 27.87 15.50
C TYR A 602 -22.59 27.68 16.71
N LYS A 603 -21.40 28.30 16.69
CA LYS A 603 -20.55 28.45 17.88
C LYS A 603 -21.12 29.59 18.71
N VAL A 604 -21.30 29.36 20.01
CA VAL A 604 -21.82 30.38 20.94
C VAL A 604 -20.80 30.64 22.05
N GLU A 605 -20.54 31.92 22.32
CA GLU A 605 -19.60 32.37 23.36
C GLU A 605 -20.27 33.42 24.26
N ARG A 606 -20.22 33.21 25.57
CA ARG A 606 -20.56 34.23 26.57
C ARG A 606 -19.41 35.22 26.69
N ILE A 607 -19.75 36.48 26.88
CA ILE A 607 -18.83 37.57 27.15
C ILE A 607 -19.33 38.37 28.36
N VAL A 608 -18.51 38.47 29.39
CA VAL A 608 -18.78 39.32 30.57
C VAL A 608 -18.45 40.78 30.22
N VAL A 609 -19.32 41.71 30.62
CA VAL A 609 -19.23 43.13 30.30
C VAL A 609 -18.95 43.93 31.58
N GLU A 610 -17.69 43.86 32.05
CA GLU A 610 -17.22 44.70 33.16
C GLU A 610 -17.25 46.20 32.79
N ALA A 611 -17.90 47.01 33.62
CA ALA A 611 -17.95 48.46 33.43
C ALA A 611 -16.55 49.10 33.61
N GLY A 612 -15.98 49.61 32.52
CA GLY A 612 -14.68 50.30 32.50
C GLY A 612 -13.45 49.41 32.31
N SER A 613 -13.61 48.08 32.23
CA SER A 613 -12.51 47.16 31.97
C SER A 613 -12.10 47.12 30.50
N ARG A 614 -10.81 46.85 30.26
CA ARG A 614 -10.29 46.45 28.92
C ARG A 614 -10.12 44.94 28.78
N ARG A 615 -10.32 44.16 29.84
CA ARG A 615 -10.39 42.70 29.73
C ARG A 615 -11.79 42.31 29.28
N VAL A 616 -11.84 41.43 28.30
CA VAL A 616 -13.07 40.84 27.77
C VAL A 616 -12.95 39.36 28.04
N ASP A 617 -13.54 38.89 29.15
CA ASP A 617 -13.58 37.45 29.39
C ASP A 617 -14.53 36.79 28.39
N ARG A 618 -14.14 35.63 27.87
CA ARG A 618 -14.79 34.92 26.76
C ARG A 618 -14.89 33.44 27.07
N GLN A 619 -16.08 32.99 27.41
CA GLN A 619 -16.33 31.59 27.75
C GLN A 619 -17.15 30.89 26.65
N PRO A 620 -16.61 29.87 25.97
CA PRO A 620 -17.37 29.12 24.98
C PRO A 620 -18.47 28.30 25.65
N LEU A 621 -19.70 28.42 25.16
CA LEU A 621 -20.86 27.64 25.63
C LEU A 621 -21.04 26.35 24.82
N GLY A 622 -20.50 26.30 23.60
CA GLY A 622 -20.48 25.09 22.78
C GLY A 622 -20.60 25.37 21.28
N THR A 623 -21.03 24.37 20.54
CA THR A 623 -21.43 24.49 19.13
C THR A 623 -22.67 23.61 18.90
N THR A 624 -23.69 24.15 18.24
CA THR A 624 -25.00 23.49 18.07
C THR A 624 -25.55 23.69 16.66
N SER A 625 -26.37 22.75 16.17
CA SER A 625 -27.17 22.92 14.95
C SER A 625 -28.55 23.56 15.22
N SER A 626 -28.95 23.64 16.49
CA SER A 626 -30.14 24.38 16.94
C SER A 626 -29.99 25.88 16.69
N THR A 627 -31.10 26.60 16.55
CA THR A 627 -31.14 28.08 16.60
C THR A 627 -31.59 28.65 17.95
N GLU A 628 -31.50 27.81 18.98
CA GLU A 628 -31.76 28.14 20.38
C GLU A 628 -30.73 27.43 21.29
N LEU A 629 -30.24 28.13 22.31
CA LEU A 629 -29.32 27.62 23.34
C LEU A 629 -29.61 28.30 24.68
N SER A 630 -29.58 27.55 25.79
CA SER A 630 -29.76 28.09 27.14
C SER A 630 -28.44 28.15 27.90
N ASP A 631 -28.08 29.33 28.39
CA ASP A 631 -26.93 29.57 29.25
C ASP A 631 -27.33 29.61 30.73
N ALA A 632 -27.43 28.43 31.34
CA ALA A 632 -27.63 28.29 32.79
C ALA A 632 -26.36 28.63 33.62
N GLY A 633 -25.22 28.83 32.95
CA GLY A 633 -23.93 29.11 33.59
C GLY A 633 -23.59 30.60 33.65
N ALA A 634 -24.50 31.50 33.28
CA ALA A 634 -24.27 32.94 33.30
C ALA A 634 -24.02 33.44 34.75
N PRO A 635 -22.97 34.25 34.99
CA PRO A 635 -22.72 34.84 36.30
C PRO A 635 -23.88 35.75 36.72
N ALA A 636 -24.41 35.50 37.92
CA ALA A 636 -25.58 36.21 38.39
C ALA A 636 -25.26 37.66 38.74
N TRP A 637 -26.14 38.59 38.37
CA TRP A 637 -26.02 40.04 38.58
C TRP A 637 -24.92 40.76 37.79
N GLU A 638 -24.15 40.04 36.97
CA GLU A 638 -23.23 40.63 36.00
C GLU A 638 -23.92 40.86 34.66
N ALA A 639 -23.53 41.91 33.94
CA ALA A 639 -23.97 42.14 32.57
C ALA A 639 -23.19 41.22 31.62
N VAL A 640 -23.91 40.39 30.86
CA VAL A 640 -23.35 39.47 29.87
C VAL A 640 -23.93 39.75 28.49
N ARG A 641 -23.12 39.59 27.45
CA ARG A 641 -23.59 39.49 26.06
C ARG A 641 -23.12 38.17 25.47
N HIS A 642 -23.79 37.71 24.44
CA HIS A 642 -23.44 36.45 23.77
C HIS A 642 -23.12 36.71 22.29
N GLU A 643 -22.01 36.17 21.82
CA GLU A 643 -21.62 36.21 20.41
C GLU A 643 -21.94 34.85 19.77
N VAL A 644 -22.80 34.86 18.74
CA VAL A 644 -23.17 33.69 17.93
C VAL A 644 -22.48 33.79 16.58
N THR A 645 -21.76 32.73 16.19
CA THR A 645 -21.00 32.65 14.94
C THR A 645 -21.45 31.43 14.14
N ALA A 646 -21.91 31.63 12.90
CA ALA A 646 -22.18 30.51 11.99
C ALA A 646 -20.87 29.83 11.56
N VAL A 647 -20.90 28.51 11.41
CA VAL A 647 -19.76 27.65 11.04
C VAL A 647 -20.25 26.61 10.04
N SER A 648 -19.52 26.44 8.93
CA SER A 648 -19.80 25.43 7.90
C SER A 648 -18.48 24.85 7.38
N GLY A 649 -18.11 23.67 7.90
CA GLY A 649 -16.75 23.15 7.74
C GLY A 649 -15.73 24.10 8.37
N GLU A 650 -14.72 24.53 7.60
CA GLU A 650 -13.73 25.51 8.04
C GLU A 650 -14.22 26.97 7.94
N ARG A 651 -15.28 27.24 7.17
CA ARG A 651 -15.84 28.60 7.01
C ARG A 651 -16.52 29.06 8.29
N ARG A 652 -16.35 30.35 8.61
CA ARG A 652 -16.98 31.02 9.75
C ARG A 652 -17.57 32.34 9.30
N SER A 653 -18.71 32.73 9.87
CA SER A 653 -19.24 34.08 9.67
C SER A 653 -18.49 35.11 10.54
N ARG A 654 -18.79 36.39 10.34
CA ARG A 654 -18.62 37.36 11.44
C ARG A 654 -19.48 36.93 12.66
N PRO A 655 -19.01 37.13 13.90
CA PRO A 655 -19.87 36.94 15.08
C PRO A 655 -20.98 38.01 15.08
N VAL A 656 -22.14 37.65 15.60
CA VAL A 656 -23.22 38.59 15.92
C VAL A 656 -23.46 38.58 17.43
N SER A 657 -23.29 39.75 18.04
CA SER A 657 -23.51 39.97 19.47
C SER A 657 -24.99 40.22 19.76
N THR A 658 -25.50 39.69 20.86
CA THR A 658 -26.72 40.19 21.49
C THR A 658 -26.48 41.58 22.10
N ALA A 659 -27.57 42.27 22.46
CA ALA A 659 -27.48 43.29 23.51
C ALA A 659 -26.98 42.65 24.83
N PRO A 660 -26.33 43.41 25.73
CA PRO A 660 -26.09 42.94 27.09
C PRO A 660 -27.41 42.66 27.82
N VAL A 661 -27.41 41.67 28.70
CA VAL A 661 -28.49 41.37 29.66
C VAL A 661 -27.86 41.03 31.00
N ILE A 662 -28.55 41.29 32.11
CA ILE A 662 -28.12 40.81 33.44
C ILE A 662 -28.80 39.47 33.74
N ALA A 663 -28.01 38.48 34.19
CA ALA A 663 -28.56 37.20 34.66
C ALA A 663 -29.11 37.36 36.09
N VAL A 664 -30.33 37.88 36.19
CA VAL A 664 -31.00 38.15 37.47
C VAL A 664 -31.42 36.83 38.15
N ARG A 665 -31.25 36.73 39.47
CA ARG A 665 -31.69 35.58 40.28
C ARG A 665 -32.50 36.02 41.48
N ASP A 666 -33.74 35.57 41.58
CA ASP A 666 -34.67 35.98 42.63
C ASP A 666 -34.35 35.33 43.99
N LEU A 667 -35.04 35.79 45.03
CA LEU A 667 -34.96 35.25 46.38
C LEU A 667 -35.70 33.91 46.49
N THR A 668 -35.13 32.96 47.23
CA THR A 668 -35.75 31.65 47.49
C THR A 668 -35.97 31.43 48.98
N ASP A 669 -36.75 30.41 49.35
CA ASP A 669 -36.98 30.00 50.75
C ASP A 669 -37.51 31.10 51.70
N LEU A 670 -38.31 32.06 51.21
CA LEU A 670 -38.92 33.08 52.08
C LEU A 670 -39.90 32.45 53.09
N ARG A 671 -39.57 32.59 54.38
CA ARG A 671 -40.33 32.04 55.51
C ARG A 671 -40.57 33.12 56.57
N ALA A 672 -41.70 33.03 57.27
CA ALA A 672 -42.07 33.90 58.39
C ALA A 672 -42.24 33.08 59.68
N GLU A 673 -41.74 33.60 60.80
CA GLU A 673 -41.70 32.97 62.12
C GLU A 673 -42.11 33.99 63.20
N ALA A 674 -42.92 33.58 64.19
CA ALA A 674 -43.20 34.43 65.35
C ALA A 674 -42.01 34.40 66.34
N THR A 675 -41.59 35.57 66.81
CA THR A 675 -40.60 35.70 67.88
C THR A 675 -41.15 36.62 68.98
N PRO A 676 -40.58 36.60 70.21
CA PRO A 676 -40.97 37.52 71.28
C PRO A 676 -40.80 39.01 70.97
N ALA A 677 -40.10 39.35 69.88
CA ALA A 677 -39.82 40.71 69.43
C ALA A 677 -40.47 41.07 68.08
N GLY A 678 -41.43 40.26 67.60
CA GLY A 678 -42.13 40.47 66.33
C GLY A 678 -42.01 39.30 65.35
N VAL A 679 -42.40 39.50 64.09
CA VAL A 679 -42.30 38.47 63.04
C VAL A 679 -40.91 38.51 62.41
N ARG A 680 -40.18 37.40 62.46
CA ARG A 680 -38.92 37.24 61.73
C ARG A 680 -39.19 36.69 60.35
N LEU A 681 -38.67 37.35 59.32
CA LEU A 681 -38.57 36.82 57.96
C LEU A 681 -37.15 36.29 57.73
N THR A 682 -37.04 35.18 57.02
CA THR A 682 -35.76 34.63 56.54
C THR A 682 -35.89 34.20 55.08
N TRP A 683 -34.81 34.26 54.31
CA TRP A 683 -34.76 33.89 52.89
C TRP A 683 -33.34 33.49 52.48
N ARG A 684 -33.18 32.98 51.26
CA ARG A 684 -31.86 32.77 50.62
C ARG A 684 -31.67 33.78 49.48
N PRO A 685 -30.57 34.56 49.47
CA PRO A 685 -30.29 35.51 48.40
C PRO A 685 -29.89 34.79 47.10
N GLY A 686 -30.32 35.32 45.96
CA GLY A 686 -30.01 34.78 44.63
C GLY A 686 -28.60 35.11 44.09
N GLY A 687 -27.88 36.01 44.75
CA GLY A 687 -26.51 36.43 44.41
C GLY A 687 -25.99 37.55 45.33
N PRO A 688 -24.90 38.24 44.97
CA PRO A 688 -24.16 39.16 45.86
C PRO A 688 -24.84 40.52 46.11
N SER A 689 -26.08 40.73 45.64
CA SER A 689 -26.87 41.92 45.94
C SER A 689 -27.44 41.85 47.36
N ASP A 690 -26.69 42.32 48.36
CA ASP A 690 -27.08 42.20 49.79
C ASP A 690 -28.42 42.85 50.14
N THR A 691 -28.89 43.84 49.37
CA THR A 691 -30.07 44.65 49.71
C THR A 691 -31.38 44.06 49.16
N VAL A 692 -32.21 43.56 50.07
CA VAL A 692 -33.59 43.12 49.80
C VAL A 692 -34.59 44.19 50.22
N THR A 693 -35.53 44.51 49.34
CA THR A 693 -36.73 45.26 49.69
C THR A 693 -37.80 44.30 50.22
N ILE A 694 -38.42 44.67 51.34
CA ILE A 694 -39.56 43.95 51.92
C ILE A 694 -40.76 44.90 51.95
N GLU A 695 -41.85 44.51 51.30
CA GLU A 695 -43.16 45.16 51.36
C GLU A 695 -44.10 44.31 52.23
N ARG A 696 -44.77 44.95 53.19
CA ARG A 696 -45.73 44.32 54.12
C ARG A 696 -47.09 45.00 53.98
N THR A 697 -48.13 44.20 53.73
CA THR A 697 -49.53 44.62 53.83
C THR A 697 -50.26 43.79 54.88
N VAL A 698 -51.38 44.31 55.38
CA VAL A 698 -52.28 43.58 56.29
C VAL A 698 -53.30 42.79 55.46
N ASP A 699 -53.60 41.57 55.90
CA ASP A 699 -54.65 40.72 55.34
C ASP A 699 -56.02 41.39 55.55
N PRO A 700 -56.85 41.61 54.51
CA PRO A 700 -58.19 42.18 54.64
C PRO A 700 -59.13 41.47 55.63
N GLY A 701 -58.88 40.21 55.97
CA GLY A 701 -59.62 39.45 57.00
C GLY A 701 -59.18 39.71 58.44
N SER A 702 -58.18 40.57 58.67
CA SER A 702 -57.61 40.86 60.00
C SER A 702 -58.58 41.59 60.93
N THR A 703 -58.55 41.27 62.22
CA THR A 703 -59.33 42.02 63.24
C THR A 703 -58.68 43.35 63.65
N ALA A 704 -57.45 43.61 63.20
CA ALA A 704 -56.71 44.85 63.45
C ALA A 704 -56.13 45.40 62.15
N ALA A 705 -56.29 46.71 61.91
CA ALA A 705 -55.70 47.40 60.78
C ALA A 705 -54.34 48.02 61.17
N ALA A 706 -53.35 47.90 60.29
CA ALA A 706 -52.05 48.55 60.41
C ALA A 706 -51.62 49.09 59.03
N PRO A 707 -50.82 50.17 58.96
CA PRO A 707 -50.36 50.70 57.69
C PRO A 707 -49.43 49.70 56.97
N ALA A 708 -49.49 49.74 55.64
CA ALA A 708 -48.51 49.06 54.81
C ALA A 708 -47.11 49.61 55.10
N ARG A 709 -46.12 48.72 55.21
CA ARG A 709 -44.72 49.05 55.52
C ARG A 709 -43.84 48.65 54.35
N ARG A 710 -42.80 49.44 54.10
CA ARG A 710 -41.69 49.03 53.22
C ARG A 710 -40.37 49.24 53.95
N ALA A 711 -39.47 48.27 53.82
CA ALA A 711 -38.12 48.29 54.38
C ALA A 711 -37.11 47.88 53.30
N ARG A 712 -35.87 48.37 53.41
CA ARG A 712 -34.69 47.82 52.72
C ARG A 712 -33.78 47.22 53.77
N VAL A 713 -33.29 46.01 53.53
CA VAL A 713 -32.61 45.17 54.52
C VAL A 713 -31.39 44.52 53.87
N THR A 714 -30.25 44.58 54.54
CA THR A 714 -29.02 43.90 54.09
C THR A 714 -28.93 42.49 54.67
N GLY A 715 -28.78 41.48 53.82
CA GLY A 715 -28.53 40.09 54.21
C GLY A 715 -29.72 39.14 53.97
N ALA A 716 -29.87 38.13 54.84
CA ALA A 716 -30.76 36.98 54.66
C ALA A 716 -31.94 36.90 55.65
N SER A 717 -32.15 37.94 56.46
CA SER A 717 -33.11 37.95 57.57
C SER A 717 -33.59 39.36 57.90
N PHE A 718 -34.85 39.49 58.33
CA PHE A 718 -35.45 40.74 58.82
C PHE A 718 -36.31 40.44 60.05
N LEU A 719 -36.37 41.38 60.99
CA LEU A 719 -37.34 41.35 62.08
C LEU A 719 -38.32 42.52 61.87
N ASP A 720 -39.61 42.21 61.79
CA ASP A 720 -40.69 43.18 61.82
C ASP A 720 -41.28 43.27 63.24
N PRO A 721 -40.85 44.24 64.07
CA PRO A 721 -41.36 44.39 65.44
C PRO A 721 -42.76 45.02 65.48
N ASP A 722 -43.16 45.73 64.43
CA ASP A 722 -44.35 46.58 64.39
C ASP A 722 -45.61 45.79 64.00
N VAL A 723 -45.79 44.62 64.61
CA VAL A 723 -46.87 43.66 64.33
C VAL A 723 -47.94 43.64 65.43
N LEU A 724 -49.21 43.60 65.04
CA LEU A 724 -50.35 43.68 65.95
C LEU A 724 -50.94 42.29 66.23
N PRO A 725 -51.19 41.92 67.50
CA PRO A 725 -51.93 40.70 67.83
C PRO A 725 -53.36 40.76 67.25
N GLY A 726 -53.74 39.73 66.50
CA GLY A 726 -55.00 39.64 65.75
C GLY A 726 -54.90 40.04 64.27
N ALA A 727 -53.73 40.45 63.78
CA ALA A 727 -53.51 40.76 62.37
C ALA A 727 -52.84 39.61 61.59
N GLY A 728 -53.34 39.38 60.38
CA GLY A 728 -52.63 38.67 59.32
C GLY A 728 -51.79 39.65 58.50
N TYR A 729 -50.62 39.21 58.06
CA TYR A 729 -49.68 40.00 57.28
C TYR A 729 -49.26 39.24 56.02
N HIS A 730 -49.32 39.91 54.86
CA HIS A 730 -48.66 39.46 53.64
C HIS A 730 -47.30 40.17 53.55
N TYR A 731 -46.23 39.39 53.35
CA TYR A 731 -44.89 39.91 53.12
C TYR A 731 -44.42 39.51 51.74
N ARG A 732 -43.90 40.48 50.98
CA ARG A 732 -43.22 40.29 49.69
C ARG A 732 -41.78 40.76 49.82
N ALA A 733 -40.83 39.88 49.51
CA ALA A 733 -39.40 40.21 49.48
C ALA A 733 -38.88 40.15 48.04
N PHE A 734 -38.22 41.21 47.56
CA PHE A 734 -37.63 41.30 46.22
C PHE A 734 -36.32 42.10 46.24
N VAL A 735 -35.46 41.88 45.26
CA VAL A 735 -34.25 42.70 45.06
C VAL A 735 -34.58 43.87 44.12
N GLU A 736 -34.04 45.04 44.39
CA GLU A 736 -34.01 46.18 43.46
C GLU A 736 -32.59 46.32 42.90
N TYR A 737 -32.46 46.55 41.59
CA TYR A 737 -31.19 46.64 40.89
C TYR A 737 -31.25 47.71 39.80
N VAL A 738 -30.09 47.99 39.19
CA VAL A 738 -29.98 48.83 37.99
C VAL A 738 -29.77 47.90 36.80
N ASP A 739 -30.64 47.99 35.79
CA ASP A 739 -30.53 47.17 34.58
C ASP A 739 -29.49 47.74 33.60
N VAL A 740 -29.19 47.01 32.52
CA VAL A 740 -28.16 47.32 31.52
C VAL A 740 -28.30 48.68 30.83
N ASP A 741 -29.50 49.27 30.85
CA ASP A 741 -29.80 50.59 30.29
C ASP A 741 -29.67 51.73 31.33
N GLY A 742 -29.36 51.40 32.59
CA GLY A 742 -29.32 52.33 33.71
C GLY A 742 -30.66 52.55 34.42
N SER A 743 -31.74 51.85 34.03
CA SER A 743 -33.06 51.98 34.65
C SER A 743 -33.17 51.21 35.97
N PRO A 744 -34.00 51.66 36.93
CA PRO A 744 -34.25 50.95 38.17
C PRO A 744 -35.25 49.80 37.94
N ALA A 745 -34.77 48.56 38.11
CA ALA A 745 -35.53 47.34 37.94
C ALA A 745 -35.69 46.56 39.27
N ARG A 746 -36.58 45.56 39.27
CA ARG A 746 -36.80 44.69 40.44
C ARG A 746 -37.10 43.25 40.04
N THR A 747 -36.84 42.32 40.95
CA THR A 747 -37.23 40.91 40.80
C THR A 747 -38.74 40.71 41.01
N ALA A 748 -39.26 39.53 40.69
CA ALA A 748 -40.67 39.22 40.93
C ALA A 748 -40.96 39.16 42.44
N GLY A 749 -40.03 38.59 43.19
CA GLY A 749 -40.02 38.49 44.63
C GLY A 749 -40.81 37.31 45.17
N ALA A 750 -40.27 36.69 46.21
CA ALA A 750 -40.99 35.69 46.99
C ALA A 750 -42.09 36.35 47.84
N GLN A 751 -43.14 35.58 48.16
CA GLN A 751 -44.25 36.02 49.02
C GLN A 751 -44.53 35.00 50.12
N THR A 752 -44.92 35.48 51.30
CA THR A 752 -45.32 34.63 52.42
C THR A 752 -46.39 35.33 53.28
N THR A 753 -47.14 34.57 54.06
CA THR A 753 -48.28 35.07 54.87
C THR A 753 -48.18 34.59 56.30
N PHE A 754 -48.37 35.48 57.28
CA PHE A 754 -48.22 35.16 58.69
C PHE A 754 -49.30 35.82 59.57
N GLY A 755 -49.95 35.04 60.44
CA GLY A 755 -50.94 35.53 61.40
C GLY A 755 -50.39 35.63 62.81
N VAL A 756 -50.51 36.79 63.45
CA VAL A 756 -50.13 36.99 64.85
C VAL A 756 -51.34 36.73 65.74
N VAL A 757 -51.30 35.68 66.57
CA VAL A 757 -52.43 35.30 67.43
C VAL A 757 -52.68 36.36 68.51
N ALA A 758 -53.92 36.84 68.62
CA ALA A 758 -54.33 37.70 69.74
C ALA A 758 -54.44 36.87 71.03
N ARG A 759 -53.78 37.31 72.11
CA ARG A 759 -53.94 36.72 73.46
C ARG A 759 -55.43 36.73 73.84
N PRO A 760 -56.07 35.56 74.05
CA PRO A 760 -57.47 35.52 74.46
C PRO A 760 -57.64 36.15 75.85
N ARG A 761 -58.78 36.81 76.07
CA ARG A 761 -59.11 37.36 77.40
C ARG A 761 -59.50 36.23 78.35
N PRO A 762 -59.03 36.20 79.61
CA PRO A 762 -59.54 35.27 80.60
C PRO A 762 -61.02 35.55 80.88
N VAL A 763 -61.80 34.48 81.09
CA VAL A 763 -63.11 34.55 81.74
C VAL A 763 -62.92 34.80 83.22
N THR A 764 -63.57 35.83 83.78
CA THR A 764 -63.41 36.23 85.19
C THR A 764 -64.71 36.18 85.99
N ASP A 765 -65.81 35.85 85.31
CA ASP A 765 -67.20 35.96 85.74
C ASP A 765 -67.94 34.60 85.65
N LEU A 766 -67.21 33.49 85.78
CA LEU A 766 -67.80 32.15 85.79
C LEU A 766 -68.79 31.99 86.97
N MET A 767 -70.07 31.94 86.64
CA MET A 767 -71.16 31.62 87.56
C MET A 767 -71.45 30.12 87.51
N ILE A 768 -71.75 29.54 88.67
CA ILE A 768 -72.05 28.12 88.84
C ILE A 768 -73.34 27.98 89.64
N GLY A 769 -74.25 27.13 89.17
CA GLY A 769 -75.51 26.83 89.85
C GLY A 769 -75.95 25.40 89.58
N THR A 770 -76.70 24.80 90.50
CA THR A 770 -77.24 23.45 90.33
C THR A 770 -78.67 23.54 89.78
N GLU A 771 -78.92 22.93 88.62
CA GLU A 771 -80.22 22.86 87.93
C GLU A 771 -80.43 21.39 87.51
N ASP A 772 -81.59 20.80 87.80
CA ASP A 772 -81.98 19.43 87.38
C ASP A 772 -80.93 18.34 87.67
N ASP A 773 -80.41 18.30 88.92
CA ASP A 773 -79.30 17.44 89.39
C ASP A 773 -77.98 17.56 88.59
N GLN A 774 -77.83 18.61 87.78
CA GLN A 774 -76.61 18.92 87.01
C GLN A 774 -76.00 20.25 87.46
N VAL A 775 -74.68 20.39 87.31
CA VAL A 775 -74.00 21.67 87.58
C VAL A 775 -73.99 22.49 86.29
N SER A 776 -74.81 23.54 86.24
CA SER A 776 -74.81 24.52 85.16
C SER A 776 -73.67 25.54 85.36
N LEU A 777 -72.99 25.86 84.26
CA LEU A 777 -71.84 26.77 84.20
C LEU A 777 -72.19 27.88 83.21
N ARG A 778 -72.11 29.16 83.62
CA ARG A 778 -72.45 30.31 82.75
C ARG A 778 -71.44 31.45 82.93
N TRP A 779 -71.08 32.14 81.85
CA TRP A 779 -70.10 33.22 81.84
C TRP A 779 -70.28 34.13 80.61
N THR A 780 -69.69 35.33 80.61
CA THR A 780 -69.70 36.21 79.44
C THR A 780 -68.85 35.62 78.33
N ALA A 781 -69.49 35.30 77.20
CA ALA A 781 -68.79 34.80 76.01
C ALA A 781 -67.69 35.79 75.55
N PRO A 782 -66.43 35.35 75.41
CA PRO A 782 -65.34 36.22 74.96
C PRO A 782 -65.53 36.55 73.47
N ALA A 783 -65.18 37.79 73.08
CA ALA A 783 -65.34 38.27 71.71
C ALA A 783 -64.52 37.48 70.66
N THR A 784 -63.46 36.79 71.09
CA THR A 784 -62.66 35.88 70.26
C THR A 784 -62.23 34.66 71.07
N GLY A 785 -62.13 33.51 70.41
CA GLY A 785 -61.73 32.24 71.01
C GLY A 785 -62.89 31.36 71.48
N GLU A 786 -62.54 30.32 72.24
CA GLU A 786 -63.47 29.36 72.84
C GLU A 786 -63.08 29.12 74.31
N VAL A 787 -64.06 28.94 75.20
CA VAL A 787 -63.78 28.69 76.62
C VAL A 787 -63.93 27.21 76.91
N ARG A 788 -62.83 26.60 77.34
CA ARG A 788 -62.76 25.21 77.82
C ARG A 788 -62.79 25.21 79.34
N VAL A 789 -63.84 24.66 79.94
CA VAL A 789 -63.93 24.59 81.40
C VAL A 789 -63.40 23.24 81.87
N TYR A 790 -62.37 23.28 82.70
CA TYR A 790 -61.81 22.10 83.37
C TYR A 790 -62.32 22.04 84.82
N THR A 791 -62.39 20.85 85.41
CA THR A 791 -62.80 20.66 86.81
C THR A 791 -61.88 19.68 87.54
N VAL A 792 -61.71 19.89 88.84
CA VAL A 792 -60.91 19.03 89.72
C VAL A 792 -61.49 19.05 91.15
N PRO A 793 -61.54 17.90 91.87
CA PRO A 793 -62.01 17.88 93.26
C PRO A 793 -61.01 18.52 94.23
N VAL A 794 -61.53 19.13 95.29
CA VAL A 794 -60.76 19.65 96.43
C VAL A 794 -60.41 18.50 97.38
N PRO A 795 -59.13 18.20 97.63
CA PRO A 795 -58.75 17.20 98.63
C PRO A 795 -59.14 17.66 100.05
N THR A 796 -59.77 16.77 100.81
CA THR A 796 -60.19 17.03 102.21
C THR A 796 -59.03 17.13 103.20
N THR A 797 -57.80 16.83 102.78
CA THR A 797 -56.55 17.01 103.55
C THR A 797 -55.61 17.96 102.81
N ALA A 798 -55.81 19.27 102.99
CA ALA A 798 -55.04 20.29 102.28
C ALA A 798 -53.66 20.57 102.92
N ALA A 799 -52.59 20.29 102.18
CA ALA A 799 -51.34 21.03 102.30
C ALA A 799 -51.41 22.23 101.34
N ALA A 800 -51.28 23.46 101.87
CA ALA A 800 -51.40 24.67 101.06
C ALA A 800 -50.19 24.83 100.12
N GLY A 801 -50.43 24.76 98.80
CA GLY A 801 -49.43 25.02 97.75
C GLY A 801 -49.40 23.97 96.63
N SER A 802 -49.61 22.69 96.95
CA SER A 802 -49.28 21.57 96.04
C SER A 802 -50.51 20.80 95.52
N GLY A 803 -51.58 21.50 95.18
CA GLY A 803 -52.77 20.92 94.54
C GLY A 803 -52.70 20.98 92.99
N PRO A 804 -53.52 20.21 92.25
CA PRO A 804 -53.48 20.16 90.77
C PRO A 804 -53.61 21.52 90.07
N LEU A 805 -54.24 22.49 90.73
CA LEU A 805 -54.41 23.86 90.21
C LEU A 805 -53.09 24.64 90.10
N ALA A 806 -52.03 24.22 90.79
CA ALA A 806 -50.71 24.84 90.67
C ALA A 806 -50.13 24.73 89.24
N LEU A 807 -50.52 23.69 88.49
CA LEU A 807 -50.11 23.48 87.09
C LEU A 807 -50.73 24.48 86.11
N LEU A 808 -51.84 25.12 86.48
CA LEU A 808 -52.53 26.12 85.65
C LEU A 808 -52.08 27.56 85.98
N GLY A 809 -51.42 27.77 87.11
CA GLY A 809 -51.05 29.08 87.62
C GLY A 809 -52.26 29.94 88.02
N PRO A 810 -52.03 31.23 88.35
CA PRO A 810 -53.10 32.19 88.65
C PRO A 810 -53.91 32.62 87.41
N GLU A 811 -55.00 33.33 87.67
CA GLU A 811 -55.80 34.03 86.64
C GLU A 811 -54.90 34.89 85.74
N GLY A 812 -55.07 34.74 84.43
CA GLY A 812 -54.30 35.42 83.39
C GLY A 812 -53.06 34.66 82.91
N THR A 813 -52.65 33.55 83.53
CA THR A 813 -51.51 32.72 83.07
C THR A 813 -51.73 32.28 81.62
N GLN A 814 -50.66 32.35 80.81
CA GLN A 814 -50.62 31.89 79.42
C GLN A 814 -49.95 30.51 79.36
N LEU A 815 -50.56 29.56 78.66
CA LEU A 815 -50.07 28.18 78.53
C LEU A 815 -50.49 27.59 77.18
N PRO A 816 -49.64 26.81 76.50
CA PRO A 816 -50.03 26.06 75.32
C PRO A 816 -51.02 24.94 75.69
N LEU A 817 -51.95 24.60 74.80
CA LEU A 817 -52.98 23.58 75.11
C LEU A 817 -52.39 22.19 75.41
N THR A 818 -51.16 21.91 74.97
CA THR A 818 -50.44 20.66 75.26
C THR A 818 -50.13 20.45 76.74
N GLU A 819 -50.18 21.49 77.57
CA GLU A 819 -49.96 21.40 79.02
C GLU A 819 -51.25 21.08 79.81
N LEU A 820 -52.41 21.03 79.16
CA LEU A 820 -53.72 20.76 79.78
C LEU A 820 -54.01 19.26 79.93
N VAL A 821 -53.22 18.59 80.78
CA VAL A 821 -53.23 17.13 81.02
C VAL A 821 -53.86 16.72 82.38
N PRO A 822 -54.17 15.42 82.60
CA PRO A 822 -54.72 14.93 83.87
C PRO A 822 -53.88 15.31 85.10
N PRO A 823 -54.49 15.53 86.29
CA PRO A 823 -55.82 15.07 86.69
C PRO A 823 -56.98 16.05 86.41
N LEU A 824 -56.76 17.08 85.59
CA LEU A 824 -57.82 18.00 85.16
C LEU A 824 -58.84 17.28 84.25
N ARG A 825 -60.13 17.25 84.64
CA ARG A 825 -61.21 16.78 83.76
C ARG A 825 -61.72 17.93 82.91
N LEU A 826 -61.66 17.83 81.59
CA LEU A 826 -62.41 18.74 80.71
C LEU A 826 -63.91 18.48 80.89
N VAL A 827 -64.66 19.50 81.32
CA VAL A 827 -66.14 19.48 81.40
C VAL A 827 -66.74 19.67 80.01
N GLY A 828 -66.14 20.55 79.22
CA GLY A 828 -66.53 20.82 77.85
C GLY A 828 -65.88 22.09 77.31
N ALA A 829 -66.20 22.40 76.05
CA ALA A 829 -65.79 23.61 75.36
C ALA A 829 -67.04 24.36 74.88
N SER A 830 -67.06 25.69 75.00
CA SER A 830 -68.20 26.50 74.56
C SER A 830 -67.77 27.92 74.20
N ARG A 831 -68.32 28.41 73.09
CA ARG A 831 -68.25 29.81 72.65
C ARG A 831 -69.45 30.64 73.12
N ASN A 832 -70.51 29.97 73.60
CA ASN A 832 -71.83 30.57 73.84
C ASN A 832 -72.07 30.94 75.31
N GLY A 833 -71.00 31.06 76.11
CA GLY A 833 -71.10 31.48 77.51
C GLY A 833 -71.77 30.48 78.46
N HIS A 834 -71.93 29.21 78.07
CA HIS A 834 -72.55 28.19 78.94
C HIS A 834 -72.10 26.76 78.66
N LEU A 835 -72.12 25.92 79.71
CA LEU A 835 -71.95 24.47 79.71
C LEU A 835 -72.82 23.83 80.83
N ARG A 836 -72.92 22.50 80.82
CA ARG A 836 -73.45 21.70 81.94
C ARG A 836 -72.48 20.56 82.26
N ASP A 837 -72.15 20.37 83.54
CA ASP A 837 -71.45 19.18 84.02
C ASP A 837 -72.47 18.14 84.48
N ALA A 838 -72.82 17.22 83.58
CA ALA A 838 -73.69 16.07 83.85
C ALA A 838 -72.94 14.90 84.53
N ALA A 839 -71.66 15.06 84.85
CA ALA A 839 -70.80 14.04 85.46
C ALA A 839 -70.28 14.48 86.84
N ALA A 840 -70.94 15.45 87.50
CA ALA A 840 -70.75 15.73 88.92
C ALA A 840 -71.36 14.58 89.75
N PRO A 841 -70.59 13.79 90.53
CA PRO A 841 -71.13 12.57 91.15
C PRO A 841 -72.03 12.91 92.36
N PRO A 842 -73.27 12.39 92.44
CA PRO A 842 -74.18 12.69 93.56
C PRO A 842 -73.71 12.07 94.90
N ASP A 843 -73.06 10.91 94.86
CA ASP A 843 -72.58 10.19 96.05
C ASP A 843 -71.20 10.63 96.56
N ALA A 844 -70.62 11.70 96.01
CA ALA A 844 -69.34 12.25 96.46
C ALA A 844 -69.49 13.06 97.76
N GLY A 845 -69.64 12.34 98.89
CA GLY A 845 -69.96 12.89 100.22
C GLY A 845 -69.21 14.18 100.59
N THR A 846 -69.93 15.31 100.57
CA THR A 846 -69.44 16.67 100.88
C THR A 846 -68.24 17.15 100.04
N GLY A 847 -68.07 16.65 98.83
CA GLY A 847 -67.05 17.11 97.89
C GLY A 847 -67.25 18.55 97.41
N GLU A 848 -66.20 19.36 97.51
CA GLU A 848 -66.08 20.65 96.81
C GLU A 848 -65.32 20.41 95.49
N LEU A 849 -65.82 20.98 94.39
CA LEU A 849 -65.17 20.96 93.07
C LEU A 849 -64.64 22.36 92.73
N ILE A 850 -63.51 22.43 92.02
CA ILE A 850 -63.01 23.68 91.45
C ILE A 850 -63.08 23.61 89.93
N TYR A 851 -63.88 24.50 89.37
CA TYR A 851 -63.99 24.71 87.93
C TYR A 851 -63.03 25.83 87.50
N VAL A 852 -62.31 25.63 86.41
CA VAL A 852 -61.33 26.57 85.84
C VAL A 852 -61.67 26.81 84.37
N PRO A 853 -62.13 28.01 83.98
CA PRO A 853 -62.33 28.35 82.59
C PRO A 853 -60.98 28.71 81.96
N VAL A 854 -60.63 28.10 80.83
CA VAL A 854 -59.43 28.42 80.03
C VAL A 854 -59.91 28.93 78.68
N THR A 855 -59.55 30.17 78.33
CA THR A 855 -59.96 30.77 77.05
C THR A 855 -58.88 30.52 76.01
N VAL A 856 -59.27 29.95 74.87
CA VAL A 856 -58.39 29.36 73.86
C VAL A 856 -58.49 30.14 72.55
N SER A 857 -57.34 30.45 71.96
CA SER A 857 -57.22 31.05 70.63
C SER A 857 -55.99 30.46 69.93
N GLY A 858 -56.21 29.70 68.85
CA GLY A 858 -55.16 28.83 68.30
C GLY A 858 -54.66 27.83 69.35
N ASP A 859 -53.33 27.61 69.37
CA ASP A 859 -52.67 26.74 70.35
C ASP A 859 -52.40 27.42 71.71
N LEU A 860 -52.86 28.66 71.92
CA LEU A 860 -52.68 29.44 73.14
C LEU A 860 -53.94 29.41 74.03
N GLY A 861 -53.79 28.89 75.25
CA GLY A 861 -54.76 29.00 76.33
C GLY A 861 -54.40 30.11 77.32
N VAL A 862 -55.42 30.77 77.88
CA VAL A 862 -55.30 31.73 78.99
C VAL A 862 -56.25 31.33 80.11
N VAL A 863 -55.70 31.01 81.28
CA VAL A 863 -56.46 30.61 82.48
C VAL A 863 -57.26 31.78 83.01
N GLY A 864 -58.55 31.57 83.21
CA GLY A 864 -59.49 32.49 83.85
C GLY A 864 -59.69 32.19 85.32
N ARG A 865 -60.65 32.90 85.93
CA ARG A 865 -60.92 32.85 87.36
C ARG A 865 -61.52 31.50 87.74
N SER A 866 -60.82 30.75 88.60
CA SER A 866 -61.31 29.48 89.12
C SER A 866 -62.36 29.69 90.22
N VAL A 867 -63.37 28.82 90.24
CA VAL A 867 -64.54 28.96 91.13
C VAL A 867 -64.81 27.63 91.83
N ARG A 868 -64.96 27.70 93.16
CA ARG A 868 -65.36 26.58 94.02
C ARG A 868 -66.87 26.41 94.00
N HIS A 869 -67.34 25.18 93.84
CA HIS A 869 -68.74 24.80 94.00
C HIS A 869 -68.86 23.58 94.91
N ARG A 870 -69.83 23.61 95.83
CA ARG A 870 -70.15 22.46 96.69
C ARG A 870 -71.44 21.82 96.18
N VAL A 871 -71.36 20.56 95.80
CA VAL A 871 -72.55 19.77 95.44
C VAL A 871 -73.32 19.44 96.73
N ALA A 872 -74.63 19.66 96.73
CA ALA A 872 -75.51 19.35 97.85
C ALA A 872 -76.24 18.02 97.60
N ALA A 873 -76.35 17.17 98.62
CA ALA A 873 -77.05 15.90 98.51
C ALA A 873 -78.58 16.10 98.56
N ALA A 874 -79.30 15.42 97.66
CA ALA A 874 -80.76 15.47 97.60
C ALA A 874 -81.42 14.67 98.76
N VAL A 875 -82.58 15.14 99.23
CA VAL A 875 -83.37 14.48 100.27
C VAL A 875 -84.64 13.90 99.64
N PRO A 876 -84.95 12.60 99.80
CA PRO A 876 -86.07 11.96 99.10
C PRO A 876 -87.43 12.30 99.74
N ALA A 877 -88.45 12.48 98.89
CA ALA A 877 -89.85 12.67 99.27
C ALA A 877 -90.71 11.46 98.87
N PHE A 878 -91.79 11.21 99.63
CA PHE A 878 -92.63 10.00 99.52
C PHE A 878 -93.79 10.16 98.51
N SER A 879 -94.36 9.03 98.07
CA SER A 879 -95.31 8.93 96.94
C SER A 879 -96.77 8.68 97.36
N ALA A 880 -97.74 9.09 96.52
CA ALA A 880 -99.15 8.69 96.61
C ALA A 880 -99.94 8.87 95.28
N GLY A 881 -100.75 7.88 94.90
CA GLY A 881 -101.93 8.05 94.01
C GLY A 881 -101.77 7.66 92.51
N PRO A 882 -102.54 6.68 91.98
CA PRO A 882 -102.44 6.22 90.59
C PRO A 882 -103.65 6.56 89.69
N ALA A 883 -103.45 6.53 88.36
CA ALA A 883 -104.52 6.46 87.36
C ALA A 883 -104.12 5.64 86.11
N PHE A 884 -105.11 4.95 85.53
CA PHE A 884 -105.06 4.11 84.32
C PHE A 884 -104.92 4.94 83.01
N SER A 885 -104.67 4.40 81.81
CA SER A 885 -103.95 3.20 81.31
C SER A 885 -104.03 3.19 79.77
N ALA A 886 -102.92 3.03 79.05
CA ALA A 886 -102.91 2.55 77.65
C ALA A 886 -101.51 2.04 77.22
N GLY A 887 -101.46 0.84 76.63
CA GLY A 887 -100.32 0.26 75.90
C GLY A 887 -100.88 -0.63 74.76
N PRO A 888 -100.09 -1.45 74.05
CA PRO A 888 -98.67 -1.83 74.24
C PRO A 888 -97.74 -1.11 73.21
N ALA A 889 -96.59 -1.58 72.68
CA ALA A 889 -95.95 -2.91 72.65
C ALA A 889 -94.42 -2.90 72.39
N ALA A 890 -93.88 -4.12 72.33
CA ALA A 890 -92.55 -4.57 71.89
C ALA A 890 -92.15 -4.12 70.45
N ALA A 891 -90.89 -4.19 69.98
CA ALA A 891 -89.63 -4.81 70.49
C ALA A 891 -88.39 -3.98 70.02
N GLY A 892 -87.11 -4.35 70.21
CA GLY A 892 -86.48 -5.58 70.73
C GLY A 892 -84.94 -5.59 70.61
N LEU A 893 -84.35 -6.80 70.56
CA LEU A 893 -82.91 -7.15 70.34
C LEU A 893 -82.87 -8.41 69.43
N PRO A 894 -81.72 -8.99 68.98
CA PRO A 894 -80.30 -8.61 69.09
C PRO A 894 -79.57 -8.70 67.71
N GLY A 895 -78.23 -8.83 67.70
CA GLY A 895 -77.61 -9.99 67.03
C GLY A 895 -76.99 -9.82 65.62
N SER A 896 -75.69 -10.06 65.57
CA SER A 896 -74.78 -10.23 64.42
C SER A 896 -75.13 -11.30 63.35
N ALA A 897 -74.78 -10.98 62.09
CA ALA A 897 -74.27 -11.86 61.00
C ALA A 897 -75.15 -12.96 60.34
N GLY A 898 -75.08 -13.09 59.00
CA GLY A 898 -75.68 -14.18 58.20
C GLY A 898 -75.57 -14.01 56.66
N ILE A 899 -75.42 -15.12 55.92
CA ILE A 899 -75.01 -15.28 54.48
C ILE A 899 -75.58 -16.65 53.97
N PRO A 900 -75.86 -16.99 52.67
CA PRO A 900 -75.53 -16.40 51.34
C PRO A 900 -76.73 -16.24 50.33
N GLY A 901 -76.45 -16.04 49.02
CA GLY A 901 -77.40 -16.21 47.88
C GLY A 901 -76.73 -16.07 46.49
N VAL A 902 -77.10 -16.89 45.49
CA VAL A 902 -76.43 -17.15 44.16
C VAL A 902 -77.50 -17.68 43.16
N PRO A 903 -77.44 -17.59 41.78
CA PRO A 903 -76.41 -17.16 40.78
C PRO A 903 -76.88 -15.98 39.88
N GLY A 904 -76.27 -15.59 38.73
CA GLY A 904 -74.97 -15.91 38.09
C GLY A 904 -74.97 -15.95 36.53
N HIS A 905 -73.79 -15.73 35.91
CA HIS A 905 -73.37 -15.93 34.49
C HIS A 905 -74.06 -15.19 33.30
N PHE A 906 -73.35 -14.21 32.70
CA PHE A 906 -72.66 -14.34 31.40
C PHE A 906 -71.68 -13.16 31.18
N GLY A 907 -70.62 -13.33 30.36
CA GLY A 907 -69.76 -12.23 29.89
C GLY A 907 -68.36 -12.11 30.54
N ALA A 908 -67.34 -12.54 29.81
CA ALA A 908 -65.89 -12.46 30.13
C ALA A 908 -65.20 -11.56 29.07
N THR A 909 -64.00 -10.97 29.18
CA THR A 909 -62.91 -10.83 30.19
C THR A 909 -61.95 -9.72 29.67
N SER A 910 -60.93 -9.17 30.34
CA SER A 910 -60.29 -9.27 31.68
C SER A 910 -59.41 -8.00 31.88
N ALA A 911 -58.38 -8.02 32.73
CA ALA A 911 -58.45 -7.61 34.13
C ALA A 911 -57.06 -7.14 34.64
N PRO A 912 -56.96 -6.28 35.67
CA PRO A 912 -55.69 -5.80 36.25
C PRO A 912 -55.35 -6.51 37.60
N ALA A 913 -54.63 -5.81 38.50
CA ALA A 913 -54.08 -6.20 39.82
C ALA A 913 -52.63 -6.73 39.78
N THR A 914 -51.67 -6.42 40.69
CA THR A 914 -51.57 -5.97 42.12
C THR A 914 -51.49 -7.10 43.18
N PRO A 915 -50.80 -6.91 44.33
CA PRO A 915 -50.07 -8.00 45.01
C PRO A 915 -50.70 -8.57 46.31
N SER A 916 -50.09 -9.65 46.82
CA SER A 916 -50.28 -10.27 48.14
C SER A 916 -49.07 -11.19 48.42
N SER A 917 -48.49 -11.50 49.59
CA SER A 917 -48.53 -11.08 51.02
C SER A 917 -48.61 -12.33 51.93
N THR A 918 -47.58 -12.62 52.74
CA THR A 918 -47.63 -13.52 53.93
C THR A 918 -46.40 -13.32 54.84
N SER A 919 -46.34 -13.96 56.02
CA SER A 919 -45.65 -13.39 57.21
C SER A 919 -44.96 -14.40 58.17
N PHE A 920 -43.79 -13.99 58.72
CA PHE A 920 -43.18 -14.26 60.05
C PHE A 920 -42.74 -15.67 60.57
N ALA A 921 -41.57 -15.61 61.26
CA ALA A 921 -41.14 -16.34 62.49
C ALA A 921 -40.56 -17.79 62.49
N ALA A 922 -39.21 -17.88 62.53
CA ALA A 922 -38.33 -18.51 63.57
C ALA A 922 -38.49 -20.01 64.02
N PRO A 923 -37.48 -20.67 64.67
CA PRO A 923 -36.04 -20.36 64.88
C PRO A 923 -35.06 -21.58 64.64
N VAL A 924 -33.81 -21.46 65.13
CA VAL A 924 -32.82 -22.52 65.54
C VAL A 924 -31.59 -22.77 64.61
N SER A 925 -30.45 -22.99 65.27
CA SER A 925 -29.05 -22.90 64.81
C SER A 925 -28.40 -24.24 64.40
N ALA A 926 -27.27 -24.19 63.65
CA ALA A 926 -25.91 -24.53 64.15
C ALA A 926 -24.86 -24.74 63.03
N GLY A 927 -23.58 -24.39 63.27
CA GLY A 927 -22.42 -24.89 62.48
C GLY A 927 -21.31 -23.88 62.13
N TYR A 928 -20.08 -24.15 62.59
CA TYR A 928 -18.79 -23.49 62.28
C TYR A 928 -18.50 -23.38 60.75
N GLY A 929 -17.71 -22.45 60.17
CA GLY A 929 -16.62 -21.58 60.69
C GLY A 929 -15.22 -22.16 60.37
N PRO A 930 -14.07 -21.42 60.36
CA PRO A 930 -13.79 -19.96 60.41
C PRO A 930 -13.04 -19.46 59.12
N GLY A 931 -12.55 -18.21 58.95
CA GLY A 931 -12.69 -16.94 59.70
C GLY A 931 -11.52 -15.95 59.43
N GLN A 932 -11.65 -14.71 59.95
CA GLN A 932 -10.61 -13.67 60.15
C GLN A 932 -9.99 -12.96 58.90
N ASP A 933 -9.60 -11.67 58.92
CA ASP A 933 -10.02 -10.51 59.76
C ASP A 933 -9.50 -9.16 59.16
N VAL A 934 -9.88 -8.04 59.80
CA VAL A 934 -9.26 -6.69 59.78
C VAL A 934 -9.69 -5.66 58.70
N LEU A 935 -10.12 -4.52 59.26
CA LEU A 935 -10.47 -3.18 58.76
C LEU A 935 -9.25 -2.35 58.24
N PRO A 936 -9.35 -1.03 57.95
CA PRO A 936 -10.31 -0.29 57.09
C PRO A 936 -9.63 0.77 56.17
N GLN A 937 -10.42 1.43 55.30
CA GLN A 937 -10.21 2.78 54.68
C GLN A 937 -8.85 3.16 54.03
N LEU A 938 -8.92 3.77 52.83
CA LEU A 938 -8.59 5.20 52.63
C LEU A 938 -8.91 5.67 51.20
N GLY A 939 -9.19 6.98 51.04
CA GLY A 939 -9.80 7.56 49.84
C GLY A 939 -8.86 7.91 48.66
N GLY A 940 -9.48 8.38 47.57
CA GLY A 940 -8.80 9.02 46.44
C GLY A 940 -9.35 8.58 45.07
N PRO A 941 -9.72 9.51 44.16
CA PRO A 941 -10.21 9.17 42.82
C PRO A 941 -9.07 9.11 41.78
N LEU A 942 -9.20 8.18 40.81
CA LEU A 942 -8.41 8.20 39.57
C LEU A 942 -9.15 8.98 38.47
N PRO A 943 -8.45 9.76 37.61
CA PRO A 943 -9.04 10.49 36.51
C PRO A 943 -9.38 9.56 35.31
N ALA A 944 -10.34 9.99 34.48
CA ALA A 944 -10.85 9.18 33.37
C ALA A 944 -9.97 9.24 32.11
N LEU A 945 -9.80 8.08 31.46
CA LEU A 945 -9.39 7.98 30.05
C LEU A 945 -10.63 7.99 29.16
N SER A 946 -10.57 8.71 28.03
CA SER A 946 -11.61 8.68 26.98
C SER A 946 -11.34 7.60 25.93
N PRO A 947 -12.37 7.10 25.21
CA PRO A 947 -12.34 5.75 24.66
C PRO A 947 -11.78 5.64 23.23
N GLY A 948 -11.20 4.48 22.94
CA GLY A 948 -10.94 3.99 21.58
C GLY A 948 -11.61 2.63 21.35
N THR A 949 -12.32 2.53 20.22
CA THR A 949 -12.61 1.32 19.42
C THR A 949 -12.80 -0.03 20.14
N GLN A 950 -14.04 -0.52 20.22
CA GLN A 950 -14.32 -1.91 20.60
C GLN A 950 -13.89 -2.92 19.50
N PRO A 951 -13.41 -4.12 19.87
CA PRO A 951 -13.22 -5.23 18.93
C PRO A 951 -14.55 -5.92 18.63
N VAL A 952 -14.81 -6.23 17.35
CA VAL A 952 -15.92 -7.10 16.95
C VAL A 952 -15.51 -8.56 17.15
N VAL A 953 -16.22 -9.27 18.03
CA VAL A 953 -16.08 -10.72 18.19
C VAL A 953 -16.87 -11.43 17.08
N ILE A 954 -16.25 -12.44 16.46
CA ILE A 954 -16.93 -13.32 15.51
C ILE A 954 -17.42 -14.55 16.27
N ASP A 955 -18.74 -14.68 16.43
CA ASP A 955 -19.35 -15.88 17.00
C ASP A 955 -19.17 -17.08 16.08
N VAL A 956 -18.69 -18.19 16.64
CA VAL A 956 -18.47 -19.46 15.92
C VAL A 956 -19.63 -20.41 16.19
N MET A 957 -20.44 -20.69 15.16
CA MET A 957 -21.51 -21.70 15.28
C MET A 957 -20.95 -23.11 15.49
N PRO A 958 -21.59 -23.93 16.34
CA PRO A 958 -21.18 -25.32 16.59
C PRO A 958 -21.63 -26.28 15.47
N PRO A 959 -20.94 -27.43 15.29
CA PRO A 959 -21.31 -28.43 14.29
C PRO A 959 -22.47 -29.34 14.75
N PRO A 960 -23.29 -29.87 13.82
CA PRO A 960 -24.33 -30.85 14.13
C PRO A 960 -23.74 -32.26 14.33
N ALA A 961 -24.28 -33.00 15.30
CA ALA A 961 -23.97 -34.41 15.55
C ALA A 961 -24.82 -35.37 14.67
N PRO A 962 -24.39 -36.63 14.45
CA PRO A 962 -24.99 -37.53 13.46
C PRO A 962 -26.24 -38.28 13.97
N ALA A 963 -27.14 -38.63 13.04
CA ALA A 963 -28.25 -39.55 13.26
C ALA A 963 -27.99 -40.91 12.55
N VAL A 964 -28.49 -42.01 13.11
CA VAL A 964 -28.22 -43.39 12.66
C VAL A 964 -29.51 -44.20 12.55
N ALA A 965 -29.89 -44.58 11.32
CA ALA A 965 -30.83 -45.66 10.94
C ALA A 965 -31.06 -45.63 9.41
N ALA A 966 -31.26 -46.72 8.66
CA ALA A 966 -30.98 -48.14 8.94
C ALA A 966 -30.73 -48.86 7.58
N VAL A 967 -30.23 -50.10 7.63
CA VAL A 967 -29.86 -50.92 6.45
C VAL A 967 -30.99 -51.88 6.05
N PRO A 968 -31.15 -52.20 4.76
CA PRO A 968 -31.06 -53.61 4.38
C PRO A 968 -30.08 -53.83 3.20
N ALA A 969 -29.35 -54.96 3.23
CA ALA A 969 -28.38 -55.32 2.19
C ALA A 969 -28.29 -56.85 2.00
N ALA A 970 -28.43 -57.31 0.75
CA ALA A 970 -28.10 -58.65 0.25
C ALA A 970 -28.30 -58.68 -1.28
N ALA A 971 -27.58 -59.46 -2.11
CA ALA A 971 -26.28 -60.13 -1.97
C ALA A 971 -25.82 -60.64 -3.37
N ALA A 972 -24.62 -61.25 -3.43
CA ALA A 972 -24.14 -62.19 -4.48
C ALA A 972 -23.73 -61.68 -5.88
N SER A 973 -22.42 -61.41 -6.01
CA SER A 973 -21.46 -61.90 -7.02
C SER A 973 -21.95 -62.51 -8.36
N THR A 974 -21.38 -62.08 -9.50
CA THR A 974 -20.34 -62.82 -10.27
C THR A 974 -19.91 -62.12 -11.58
N ALA A 975 -18.78 -62.55 -12.14
CA ALA A 975 -18.30 -62.35 -13.52
C ALA A 975 -18.04 -63.75 -14.13
N PRO A 976 -17.80 -63.98 -15.46
CA PRO A 976 -17.25 -63.05 -16.46
C PRO A 976 -17.77 -63.18 -17.93
N ALA A 977 -17.04 -62.53 -18.86
CA ALA A 977 -16.90 -62.81 -20.31
C ALA A 977 -17.95 -62.28 -21.33
N SER A 978 -17.47 -62.05 -22.57
CA SER A 978 -18.18 -61.54 -23.77
C SER A 978 -18.37 -62.67 -24.81
N PRO A 979 -19.20 -62.58 -25.90
CA PRO A 979 -19.06 -61.63 -27.03
C PRO A 979 -20.44 -61.12 -27.59
N PRO A 980 -20.72 -61.00 -28.93
CA PRO A 980 -20.42 -59.83 -29.78
C PRO A 980 -21.63 -59.15 -30.48
N ARG A 981 -21.34 -58.01 -31.15
CA ARG A 981 -22.10 -57.28 -32.22
C ARG A 981 -23.49 -57.75 -32.68
N THR A 982 -24.44 -56.80 -32.71
CA THR A 982 -25.49 -56.68 -33.75
C THR A 982 -25.90 -55.20 -33.95
N GLN A 983 -26.51 -54.87 -35.10
CA GLN A 983 -26.98 -53.52 -35.45
C GLN A 983 -28.45 -53.28 -35.00
N PRO A 984 -28.83 -52.05 -34.60
CA PRO A 984 -30.23 -51.63 -34.57
C PRO A 984 -30.72 -51.15 -35.96
N PRO A 985 -31.99 -51.36 -36.33
CA PRO A 985 -32.55 -50.96 -37.63
C PRO A 985 -33.05 -49.51 -37.66
N ALA A 986 -33.25 -48.97 -38.87
CA ALA A 986 -33.82 -47.65 -39.09
C ALA A 986 -35.37 -47.69 -39.24
N PRO A 987 -36.12 -46.76 -38.60
CA PRO A 987 -37.50 -46.46 -38.94
C PRO A 987 -37.63 -45.28 -39.91
N ALA A 988 -38.63 -45.35 -40.79
CA ALA A 988 -38.97 -44.33 -41.79
C ALA A 988 -40.09 -43.37 -41.26
N PRO A 989 -40.50 -42.30 -42.00
CA PRO A 989 -40.88 -41.04 -41.37
C PRO A 989 -42.39 -40.79 -41.20
N ILE A 990 -42.74 -39.84 -40.32
CA ILE A 990 -44.05 -39.20 -40.24
C ILE A 990 -43.87 -37.67 -40.23
N SER A 991 -44.56 -36.97 -41.12
CA SER A 991 -44.45 -35.52 -41.33
C SER A 991 -45.39 -34.71 -40.44
N ARG A 992 -44.97 -33.50 -40.01
CA ARG A 992 -45.83 -32.38 -39.58
C ARG A 992 -45.08 -31.03 -39.72
N PRO A 993 -45.73 -29.86 -39.57
CA PRO A 993 -45.76 -28.88 -40.67
C PRO A 993 -44.67 -27.81 -40.62
N GLN A 994 -44.48 -27.15 -41.77
CA GLN A 994 -43.66 -25.95 -41.88
C GLN A 994 -44.31 -24.75 -41.18
N ALA A 995 -43.52 -24.01 -40.42
CA ALA A 995 -43.76 -22.62 -40.07
C ALA A 995 -42.50 -21.83 -40.45
N SER A 996 -42.66 -20.74 -41.23
CA SER A 996 -41.52 -19.99 -41.77
C SER A 996 -40.82 -19.15 -40.70
N PRO A 997 -39.48 -19.07 -40.68
CA PRO A 997 -38.76 -18.12 -39.84
C PRO A 997 -38.96 -16.67 -40.34
N PRO A 998 -38.84 -15.66 -39.46
CA PRO A 998 -38.88 -14.26 -39.87
C PRO A 998 -37.64 -13.88 -40.71
N PRO A 999 -37.75 -12.87 -41.59
CA PRO A 999 -36.62 -12.41 -42.40
C PRO A 999 -35.55 -11.69 -41.56
N PRO A 1000 -34.27 -11.73 -41.98
CA PRO A 1000 -33.21 -10.98 -41.31
C PRO A 1000 -33.36 -9.46 -41.50
N PRO A 1001 -32.83 -8.63 -40.58
CA PRO A 1001 -32.87 -7.17 -40.71
C PRO A 1001 -31.99 -6.69 -41.88
N PRO A 1002 -32.34 -5.54 -42.51
CA PRO A 1002 -31.54 -4.95 -43.57
C PRO A 1002 -30.19 -4.42 -43.04
N PRO A 1003 -29.13 -4.37 -43.87
CA PRO A 1003 -27.84 -3.81 -43.47
C PRO A 1003 -27.95 -2.29 -43.23
N PRO A 1004 -27.14 -1.72 -42.31
CA PRO A 1004 -27.12 -0.29 -42.06
C PRO A 1004 -26.62 0.48 -43.30
N GLN A 1005 -27.34 1.52 -43.70
CA GLN A 1005 -26.94 2.38 -44.81
C GLN A 1005 -25.77 3.28 -44.39
N THR A 1006 -24.72 3.34 -45.22
CA THR A 1006 -23.59 4.25 -45.01
C THR A 1006 -24.00 5.70 -45.28
N PRO A 1007 -23.68 6.66 -44.38
CA PRO A 1007 -23.91 8.07 -44.65
C PRO A 1007 -22.96 8.57 -45.75
N PRO A 1008 -23.38 9.57 -46.56
CA PRO A 1008 -22.53 10.17 -47.58
C PRO A 1008 -21.37 10.97 -46.96
N PRO A 1009 -20.21 11.09 -47.65
CA PRO A 1009 -19.07 11.84 -47.14
C PRO A 1009 -19.34 13.36 -47.10
N PRO A 1010 -18.75 14.10 -46.14
CA PRO A 1010 -18.89 15.56 -46.06
C PRO A 1010 -18.17 16.27 -47.22
N PRO A 1011 -18.64 17.47 -47.63
CA PRO A 1011 -17.99 18.27 -48.67
C PRO A 1011 -16.63 18.82 -48.18
N PRO A 1012 -15.68 19.08 -49.10
CA PRO A 1012 -14.38 19.65 -48.77
C PRO A 1012 -14.50 21.12 -48.29
N PRO A 1013 -13.59 21.59 -47.40
CA PRO A 1013 -13.58 22.97 -46.94
C PRO A 1013 -13.22 23.97 -48.05
N PRO A 1014 -13.70 25.22 -47.97
CA PRO A 1014 -13.47 26.23 -49.00
C PRO A 1014 -12.00 26.68 -49.04
N GLN A 1015 -11.47 26.85 -50.24
CA GLN A 1015 -10.12 27.38 -50.47
C GLN A 1015 -10.11 28.91 -50.38
N THR A 1016 -9.29 29.47 -49.49
CA THR A 1016 -8.95 30.90 -49.51
C THR A 1016 -7.82 31.19 -50.51
N PRO A 1017 -7.83 32.35 -51.19
CA PRO A 1017 -6.90 32.64 -52.29
C PRO A 1017 -5.49 33.02 -51.81
N PRO A 1018 -4.46 32.91 -52.66
CA PRO A 1018 -3.11 33.35 -52.34
C PRO A 1018 -3.02 34.88 -52.26
N GLN A 1019 -2.16 35.38 -51.37
CA GLN A 1019 -1.66 36.76 -51.44
C GLN A 1019 -0.14 36.78 -51.53
N THR A 1020 0.38 37.81 -52.20
CA THR A 1020 1.74 37.87 -52.72
C THR A 1020 2.40 39.18 -52.33
N LEU A 1021 3.66 39.13 -51.90
CA LEU A 1021 4.62 40.25 -51.81
C LEU A 1021 4.18 41.54 -51.07
N ALA A 1022 4.72 41.76 -49.86
CA ALA A 1022 5.31 43.05 -49.49
C ALA A 1022 6.28 42.92 -48.29
N ALA A 1023 7.47 43.51 -48.43
CA ALA A 1023 8.31 44.00 -47.34
C ALA A 1023 8.64 45.47 -47.71
N PRO A 1024 8.89 46.39 -46.75
CA PRO A 1024 10.25 46.49 -46.19
C PRO A 1024 10.39 47.08 -44.75
N GLN A 1025 11.48 46.72 -44.06
CA GLN A 1025 12.40 47.59 -43.27
C GLN A 1025 11.85 48.43 -42.06
N THR A 1026 12.58 48.83 -41.02
CA THR A 1026 14.02 48.76 -40.66
C THR A 1026 14.25 48.94 -39.14
N LEU A 1027 15.51 48.77 -38.68
CA LEU A 1027 16.11 49.21 -37.40
C LEU A 1027 15.70 48.43 -36.13
N ALA A 1028 16.61 48.08 -35.19
CA ALA A 1028 18.08 48.24 -35.15
C ALA A 1028 18.79 47.09 -34.40
N ALA A 1029 20.09 46.92 -34.67
CA ALA A 1029 21.04 46.15 -33.86
C ALA A 1029 21.77 47.11 -32.87
N PRO A 1030 22.53 46.67 -31.84
CA PRO A 1030 23.67 45.73 -31.95
C PRO A 1030 23.68 44.70 -30.79
N GLN A 1031 24.71 43.90 -30.44
CA GLN A 1031 26.06 43.64 -30.98
C GLN A 1031 26.53 42.22 -30.57
N ALA A 1032 27.73 41.80 -31.00
CA ALA A 1032 28.48 40.70 -30.39
C ALA A 1032 29.98 41.07 -30.29
N PRO A 1033 30.69 40.59 -29.25
CA PRO A 1033 32.15 40.41 -29.30
C PRO A 1033 32.59 38.98 -28.89
N ALA A 1034 33.87 38.68 -29.17
CA ALA A 1034 34.51 37.37 -28.98
C ALA A 1034 35.22 37.25 -27.60
N PRO A 1035 35.84 36.11 -27.23
CA PRO A 1035 36.24 35.79 -25.85
C PRO A 1035 37.68 36.20 -25.49
N PRO A 1036 38.05 36.10 -24.20
CA PRO A 1036 39.41 35.77 -23.79
C PRO A 1036 39.52 34.49 -22.92
N TYR A 1037 40.75 34.03 -22.71
CA TYR A 1037 41.12 32.82 -21.97
C TYR A 1037 41.00 32.97 -20.44
N GLY A 1038 40.87 31.84 -19.74
CA GLY A 1038 41.08 31.72 -18.29
C GLY A 1038 41.55 30.31 -17.91
N SER A 1039 42.85 30.11 -17.74
CA SER A 1039 43.45 28.79 -17.47
C SER A 1039 43.39 28.41 -15.98
N ALA A 1040 42.93 27.20 -15.67
CA ALA A 1040 43.02 26.60 -14.32
C ALA A 1040 43.62 25.18 -14.42
N GLN A 1041 44.42 24.79 -13.42
CA GLN A 1041 45.22 23.57 -13.46
C GLN A 1041 44.41 22.32 -13.08
N ALA A 1042 44.69 21.20 -13.73
CA ALA A 1042 44.22 19.89 -13.29
C ALA A 1042 45.05 19.41 -12.07
N PRO A 1043 44.42 18.78 -11.05
CA PRO A 1043 45.17 18.13 -9.97
C PRO A 1043 45.88 16.87 -10.48
N ALA A 1044 47.08 16.62 -9.96
CA ALA A 1044 47.90 15.47 -10.35
C ALA A 1044 47.41 14.14 -9.71
N PRO A 1045 47.62 12.99 -10.36
CA PRO A 1045 47.32 11.68 -9.77
C PRO A 1045 48.29 11.34 -8.63
N ALA A 1046 47.77 10.68 -7.58
CA ALA A 1046 48.58 10.18 -6.47
C ALA A 1046 49.38 8.91 -6.86
N PRO A 1047 50.57 8.69 -6.28
CA PRO A 1047 51.40 7.52 -6.58
C PRO A 1047 50.89 6.22 -5.92
N PRO A 1048 51.21 5.04 -6.48
CA PRO A 1048 50.83 3.76 -5.91
C PRO A 1048 51.68 3.38 -4.68
N PRO A 1049 51.12 2.63 -3.71
CA PRO A 1049 51.88 2.11 -2.57
C PRO A 1049 52.81 0.95 -2.96
N ALA A 1050 54.01 0.92 -2.38
CA ALA A 1050 54.98 -0.16 -2.58
C ALA A 1050 54.72 -1.37 -1.65
N PRO A 1051 55.11 -2.60 -2.03
CA PRO A 1051 54.80 -3.81 -1.28
C PRO A 1051 55.86 -4.19 -0.23
N GLY A 1052 55.38 -4.71 0.91
CA GLY A 1052 56.12 -5.65 1.76
C GLY A 1052 56.36 -5.21 3.21
N HIS A 1053 55.79 -5.96 4.17
CA HIS A 1053 56.45 -6.58 5.34
C HIS A 1053 55.42 -7.45 6.13
N PRO A 1054 55.84 -8.32 7.08
CA PRO A 1054 55.12 -9.58 7.40
C PRO A 1054 54.01 -9.46 8.46
N PRO A 1055 53.14 -10.49 8.58
CA PRO A 1055 52.11 -10.54 9.63
C PRO A 1055 52.71 -10.68 11.04
N VAL A 1056 52.11 -9.97 12.00
CA VAL A 1056 52.40 -10.07 13.44
C VAL A 1056 51.21 -10.74 14.14
N ALA A 1057 51.49 -11.53 15.18
CA ALA A 1057 50.52 -12.41 15.83
C ALA A 1057 49.46 -11.67 16.67
N ALA A 1058 48.33 -12.34 16.90
CA ALA A 1058 47.24 -11.85 17.75
C ALA A 1058 47.64 -11.83 19.25
N PRO A 1059 47.27 -10.78 20.01
CA PRO A 1059 47.44 -10.75 21.46
C PRO A 1059 46.35 -11.57 22.18
N ALA A 1060 46.70 -12.13 23.34
CA ALA A 1060 45.78 -12.83 24.24
C ALA A 1060 44.88 -11.86 25.04
N PRO A 1061 43.70 -12.29 25.54
CA PRO A 1061 42.81 -11.43 26.30
C PRO A 1061 43.37 -11.06 27.68
N GLY A 1062 43.34 -9.77 28.01
CA GLY A 1062 43.60 -9.26 29.37
C GLY A 1062 42.38 -9.36 30.29
N PRO A 1063 42.56 -9.16 31.62
CA PRO A 1063 41.49 -9.28 32.60
C PRO A 1063 40.47 -8.12 32.52
N LEU A 1064 39.22 -8.42 32.90
CA LEU A 1064 38.12 -7.45 32.95
C LEU A 1064 38.31 -6.39 34.06
N PRO A 1065 37.96 -5.11 33.81
CA PRO A 1065 37.84 -4.11 34.86
C PRO A 1065 36.59 -4.35 35.74
N PRO A 1066 36.55 -3.82 36.98
CA PRO A 1066 35.40 -3.96 37.88
C PRO A 1066 34.18 -3.16 37.38
N PRO A 1067 32.95 -3.58 37.75
CA PRO A 1067 31.74 -2.90 37.32
C PRO A 1067 31.61 -1.50 37.92
N SER A 1068 31.25 -0.52 37.09
CA SER A 1068 30.86 0.82 37.52
C SER A 1068 29.54 0.77 38.31
N PRO A 1069 29.29 1.70 39.24
CA PRO A 1069 28.05 1.72 40.02
C PRO A 1069 26.82 1.91 39.12
N SER A 1070 25.75 1.19 39.43
CA SER A 1070 24.47 1.26 38.74
C SER A 1070 23.81 2.63 38.95
N VAL A 1071 23.85 3.48 37.93
CA VAL A 1071 23.07 4.72 37.89
C VAL A 1071 21.59 4.34 37.70
N SER A 1072 20.74 4.75 38.64
CA SER A 1072 19.28 4.62 38.50
C SER A 1072 18.80 5.35 37.24
N ALA A 1073 17.92 4.74 36.47
CA ALA A 1073 17.31 5.41 35.33
C ALA A 1073 16.55 6.68 35.79
N PRO A 1074 16.66 7.81 35.08
CA PRO A 1074 15.88 9.01 35.38
C PRO A 1074 14.39 8.74 35.14
N ASP A 1075 13.53 9.45 35.87
CA ASP A 1075 12.10 9.39 35.62
C ASP A 1075 11.78 9.99 34.24
N LEU A 1076 10.91 9.32 33.48
CA LEU A 1076 10.61 9.66 32.09
C LEU A 1076 9.80 10.97 31.96
N THR A 1077 9.26 11.46 33.08
CA THR A 1077 8.48 12.68 33.21
C THR A 1077 9.29 13.97 33.07
N ASP A 1078 10.59 13.95 33.43
CA ASP A 1078 11.49 15.11 33.36
C ASP A 1078 12.29 15.19 32.03
N LEU A 1079 12.17 14.19 31.15
CA LEU A 1079 12.88 14.18 29.87
C LEU A 1079 12.20 15.08 28.83
N THR A 1080 13.00 15.88 28.12
CA THR A 1080 12.49 16.58 26.93
C THR A 1080 12.24 15.57 25.82
N SER A 1081 11.03 15.57 25.26
CA SER A 1081 10.63 14.67 24.18
C SER A 1081 10.75 15.35 22.83
N VAL A 1082 11.46 14.70 21.91
CA VAL A 1082 11.65 15.14 20.52
C VAL A 1082 11.04 14.13 19.57
N SER A 1083 10.01 14.52 18.83
CA SER A 1083 9.44 13.73 17.74
C SER A 1083 9.85 14.31 16.38
N TYR A 1084 9.95 13.47 15.36
CA TYR A 1084 10.24 13.93 14.00
C TYR A 1084 9.57 13.07 12.93
N SER A 1085 9.46 13.62 11.72
CA SER A 1085 8.96 12.92 10.53
C SER A 1085 9.81 13.23 9.31
N VAL A 1086 9.90 12.27 8.39
CA VAL A 1086 10.72 12.34 7.16
C VAL A 1086 9.81 12.19 5.94
N ALA A 1087 9.91 13.12 4.98
CA ALA A 1087 9.11 13.11 3.76
C ALA A 1087 9.95 13.39 2.51
N LYS A 1088 9.69 12.65 1.41
CA LYS A 1088 10.39 12.84 0.13
C LYS A 1088 9.85 14.07 -0.61
N ALA A 1089 10.58 15.19 -0.55
CA ALA A 1089 10.25 16.44 -1.22
C ALA A 1089 10.98 16.56 -2.57
N GLY A 1090 10.34 17.08 -3.62
CA GLY A 1090 11.00 17.37 -4.90
C GLY A 1090 11.73 16.18 -5.57
N TRP A 1091 11.39 14.93 -5.20
CA TRP A 1091 12.22 13.74 -5.43
C TRP A 1091 12.68 13.56 -6.88
N ARG A 1092 11.79 13.85 -7.83
CA ARG A 1092 11.99 13.70 -9.29
C ARG A 1092 13.07 14.60 -9.91
N ARG A 1093 13.62 15.60 -9.19
CA ARG A 1093 14.66 16.50 -9.74
C ARG A 1093 15.87 16.75 -8.85
N ARG A 1094 15.74 16.64 -7.52
CA ARG A 1094 16.86 16.93 -6.58
C ARG A 1094 16.98 15.94 -5.40
N ARG A 1095 16.17 14.88 -5.32
CA ARG A 1095 16.19 13.90 -4.21
C ARG A 1095 16.24 14.55 -2.81
N VAL A 1096 15.34 15.50 -2.55
CA VAL A 1096 15.31 16.23 -1.27
C VAL A 1096 14.48 15.45 -0.25
N LEU A 1097 14.96 15.41 0.99
CA LEU A 1097 14.18 15.04 2.17
C LEU A 1097 13.75 16.31 2.88
N ARG A 1098 12.47 16.44 3.20
CA ARG A 1098 12.01 17.35 4.24
C ARG A 1098 11.95 16.57 5.54
N VAL A 1099 12.66 17.03 6.57
CA VAL A 1099 12.53 16.51 7.93
C VAL A 1099 11.88 17.58 8.79
N GLN A 1100 10.81 17.22 9.50
CA GLN A 1100 10.15 18.10 10.47
C GLN A 1100 10.39 17.56 11.87
N VAL A 1101 10.95 18.39 12.75
CA VAL A 1101 11.27 18.07 14.15
C VAL A 1101 10.36 18.89 15.06
N ARG A 1102 9.94 18.33 16.19
CA ARG A 1102 9.17 18.98 17.24
C ARG A 1102 9.72 18.60 18.61
N SER A 1103 9.91 19.59 19.48
CA SER A 1103 10.36 19.37 20.87
C SER A 1103 9.37 19.92 21.88
N THR A 1104 9.15 19.19 22.98
CA THR A 1104 8.37 19.64 24.15
C THR A 1104 9.16 20.56 25.09
N GLY A 1105 10.48 20.64 24.95
CA GLY A 1105 11.39 21.38 25.84
C GLY A 1105 12.73 21.75 25.20
N PRO A 1106 13.76 22.13 25.98
CA PRO A 1106 15.08 22.48 25.46
C PRO A 1106 15.80 21.29 24.84
N THR A 1107 16.30 21.44 23.61
CA THR A 1107 17.00 20.37 22.88
C THR A 1107 18.52 20.49 22.99
N PRO A 1108 19.26 19.38 23.15
CA PRO A 1108 20.68 19.35 22.81
C PRO A 1108 20.83 19.43 21.28
N ARG A 1109 22.07 19.45 20.80
CA ARG A 1109 22.36 19.39 19.37
C ARG A 1109 21.95 18.02 18.81
N LEU A 1110 21.16 18.01 17.72
CA LEU A 1110 20.67 16.80 17.06
C LEU A 1110 21.20 16.72 15.62
N VAL A 1111 21.71 15.56 15.22
CA VAL A 1111 22.21 15.32 13.86
C VAL A 1111 21.32 14.33 13.13
N LEU A 1112 21.00 14.64 11.87
CA LEU A 1112 20.37 13.70 10.95
C LEU A 1112 21.47 12.86 10.29
N VAL A 1113 21.50 11.56 10.58
CA VAL A 1113 22.58 10.64 10.18
C VAL A 1113 22.04 9.64 9.18
N ALA A 1114 22.82 9.34 8.14
CA ALA A 1114 22.44 8.43 7.06
C ALA A 1114 23.46 7.33 6.82
N ARG A 1115 22.99 6.09 6.64
CA ARG A 1115 23.80 4.90 6.44
C ARG A 1115 23.33 4.16 5.17
N PRO A 1116 24.24 3.77 4.24
CA PRO A 1116 23.88 2.92 3.11
C PRO A 1116 23.36 1.55 3.58
N GLY A 1117 22.24 1.10 3.01
CA GLY A 1117 21.52 -0.11 3.41
C GLY A 1117 20.07 0.16 3.83
N GLU A 1118 19.42 -0.86 4.38
CA GLU A 1118 18.04 -0.79 4.89
C GLU A 1118 17.96 -0.74 6.42
N GLU A 1119 19.08 -0.44 7.09
CA GLU A 1119 19.20 -0.36 8.55
C GLU A 1119 19.55 1.09 8.94
N PRO A 1120 18.65 1.85 9.58
CA PRO A 1120 18.96 3.20 10.04
C PRO A 1120 20.03 3.19 11.15
N PRO A 1121 20.94 4.17 11.19
CA PRO A 1121 22.08 4.18 12.10
C PRO A 1121 21.64 4.27 13.58
N GLY A 1122 22.25 3.49 14.47
CA GLY A 1122 22.02 3.51 15.91
C GLY A 1122 22.76 4.65 16.62
N ALA A 1123 24.00 4.93 16.22
CA ALA A 1123 24.84 6.00 16.75
C ALA A 1123 25.35 6.97 15.66
N PRO A 1124 25.68 8.23 16.00
CA PRO A 1124 26.20 9.21 15.02
C PRO A 1124 27.50 8.81 14.29
N ALA A 1125 28.23 7.82 14.79
CA ALA A 1125 29.44 7.29 14.16
C ALA A 1125 29.17 6.23 13.06
N GLU A 1126 27.93 5.75 12.92
CA GLU A 1126 27.58 4.67 11.97
C GLU A 1126 27.23 5.17 10.55
N GLY A 1127 27.22 6.48 10.32
CA GLY A 1127 26.79 7.06 9.05
C GLY A 1127 27.26 8.48 8.82
N GLN A 1128 26.91 9.03 7.66
CA GLN A 1128 27.19 10.40 7.29
C GLN A 1128 26.16 11.35 7.92
N VAL A 1129 26.61 12.38 8.63
CA VAL A 1129 25.75 13.50 9.04
C VAL A 1129 25.33 14.29 7.78
N LEU A 1130 24.02 14.42 7.57
CA LEU A 1130 23.45 15.15 6.43
C LEU A 1130 22.90 16.53 6.80
N ALA A 1131 22.49 16.70 8.05
CA ALA A 1131 22.00 17.95 8.60
C ALA A 1131 22.24 17.99 10.11
N ASP A 1132 22.34 19.21 10.64
CA ASP A 1132 22.63 19.50 12.04
C ASP A 1132 21.57 20.48 12.56
N LEU A 1133 21.11 20.27 13.80
CA LEU A 1133 20.18 21.12 14.51
C LEU A 1133 20.83 21.55 15.81
N GLU A 1134 21.24 22.81 15.87
CA GLU A 1134 21.87 23.39 17.06
C GLU A 1134 20.95 23.36 18.29
N ALA A 1135 21.57 23.39 19.48
CA ALA A 1135 20.86 23.31 20.75
C ALA A 1135 19.86 24.47 20.92
N GLY A 1136 18.64 24.15 21.34
CA GLY A 1136 17.52 25.09 21.48
C GLY A 1136 17.11 25.29 22.94
N PRO A 1137 16.99 26.53 23.45
CA PRO A 1137 16.68 26.78 24.87
C PRO A 1137 15.20 26.60 25.23
N SER A 1138 14.33 26.25 24.29
CA SER A 1138 12.89 26.13 24.48
C SER A 1138 12.27 25.08 23.55
N SER A 1139 11.02 24.71 23.84
CA SER A 1139 10.17 23.97 22.90
C SER A 1139 10.02 24.71 21.56
N GLY A 1140 9.74 23.95 20.50
CA GLY A 1140 9.73 24.49 19.15
C GLY A 1140 9.47 23.43 18.07
N SER A 1141 9.38 23.88 16.82
CA SER A 1141 9.36 23.01 15.66
C SER A 1141 10.23 23.57 14.54
N TRP A 1142 11.04 22.69 13.95
CA TRP A 1142 12.01 23.01 12.91
C TRP A 1142 11.69 22.20 11.67
N THR A 1143 11.89 22.78 10.49
CA THR A 1143 11.80 22.07 9.21
C THR A 1143 13.11 22.28 8.47
N MET A 1144 13.80 21.20 8.16
CA MET A 1144 15.05 21.19 7.39
C MET A 1144 14.82 20.47 6.05
N GLU A 1145 15.50 20.94 5.00
CA GLU A 1145 15.47 20.31 3.68
C GLU A 1145 16.89 19.88 3.28
N VAL A 1146 17.04 18.59 3.00
CA VAL A 1146 18.32 17.88 2.92
C VAL A 1146 18.43 17.20 1.56
N THR A 1147 19.51 17.47 0.81
CA THR A 1147 19.62 17.05 -0.60
C THR A 1147 20.52 15.82 -0.74
N LEU A 1148 19.99 14.69 -1.22
CA LEU A 1148 20.76 13.45 -1.42
C LEU A 1148 21.44 13.39 -2.79
N GLU A 1149 22.40 14.29 -3.02
CA GLU A 1149 23.23 14.24 -4.23
C GLU A 1149 24.26 13.09 -4.15
N GLY A 1150 24.49 12.40 -5.27
CA GLY A 1150 25.45 11.29 -5.37
C GLY A 1150 25.06 9.94 -4.71
N ALA A 1151 24.13 9.92 -3.76
CA ALA A 1151 23.79 8.71 -2.99
C ALA A 1151 23.29 7.53 -3.86
N GLN A 1152 23.79 6.32 -3.62
CA GLN A 1152 23.20 5.08 -4.11
C GLN A 1152 22.22 4.55 -3.05
N LEU A 1153 20.96 4.35 -3.43
CA LEU A 1153 19.87 3.86 -2.56
C LEU A 1153 19.88 2.32 -2.50
N PRO A 1154 19.40 1.67 -1.42
CA PRO A 1154 18.70 2.25 -0.27
C PRO A 1154 19.62 2.87 0.80
N TRP A 1155 19.12 3.89 1.49
CA TRP A 1155 19.76 4.52 2.66
C TRP A 1155 18.80 4.53 3.86
N GLY A 1156 19.25 4.12 5.04
CA GLY A 1156 18.53 4.33 6.31
C GLY A 1156 18.94 5.67 6.94
N VAL A 1157 17.97 6.46 7.43
CA VAL A 1157 18.22 7.77 8.08
C VAL A 1157 17.63 7.84 9.48
N ARG A 1158 18.36 8.34 10.48
CA ARG A 1158 17.84 8.53 11.85
C ARG A 1158 18.31 9.88 12.42
N LEU A 1159 17.43 10.57 13.13
CA LEU A 1159 17.77 11.77 13.90
C LEU A 1159 18.30 11.32 15.26
N LEU A 1160 19.53 11.71 15.61
CA LEU A 1160 20.25 11.25 16.80
C LEU A 1160 20.81 12.42 17.61
N PRO A 1161 20.80 12.37 18.96
CA PRO A 1161 21.41 13.40 19.79
C PRO A 1161 22.94 13.29 19.77
N VAL A 1162 23.63 14.43 19.72
CA VAL A 1162 25.07 14.51 19.96
C VAL A 1162 25.30 14.55 21.47
N VAL A 1163 25.86 13.48 22.02
CA VAL A 1163 26.11 13.34 23.46
C VAL A 1163 27.12 14.40 23.92
N THR A 1164 26.62 15.40 24.64
CA THR A 1164 27.41 16.40 25.36
C THR A 1164 27.23 16.15 26.87
N PRO A 1165 28.31 16.16 27.69
CA PRO A 1165 28.22 15.77 29.10
C PRO A 1165 27.43 16.75 29.99
N GLU A 1166 27.10 17.94 29.47
CA GLU A 1166 26.30 18.99 30.13
C GLU A 1166 24.96 19.23 29.43
N GLY A 1167 24.58 18.41 28.44
CA GLY A 1167 23.34 18.56 27.68
C GLY A 1167 22.10 18.10 28.44
N PRO A 1168 20.90 18.68 28.18
CA PRO A 1168 19.66 18.19 28.77
C PRO A 1168 19.35 16.77 28.26
N ALA A 1169 18.88 15.91 29.17
CA ALA A 1169 18.50 14.54 28.84
C ALA A 1169 17.24 14.55 27.95
N VAL A 1170 17.33 13.89 26.79
CA VAL A 1170 16.30 13.90 25.75
C VAL A 1170 15.92 12.48 25.33
N TRP A 1171 14.61 12.26 25.22
CA TRP A 1171 14.04 11.12 24.54
C TRP A 1171 13.72 11.50 23.09
N VAL A 1172 14.26 10.77 22.11
CA VAL A 1172 13.89 10.94 20.70
C VAL A 1172 12.88 9.87 20.31
N ASP A 1173 11.66 10.28 20.04
CA ASP A 1173 10.60 9.45 19.48
C ASP A 1173 10.88 9.22 17.98
N HIS A 1174 11.35 8.01 17.65
CA HIS A 1174 11.71 7.62 16.29
C HIS A 1174 10.50 7.01 15.56
N PRO A 1175 10.19 7.45 14.32
CA PRO A 1175 9.31 6.70 13.42
C PRO A 1175 9.79 5.26 13.21
N GLU A 1176 8.88 4.37 12.83
CA GLU A 1176 9.20 2.98 12.48
C GLU A 1176 10.35 2.92 11.46
N ASP A 1177 11.30 2.00 11.64
CA ASP A 1177 12.49 1.93 10.77
C ASP A 1177 12.17 1.77 9.28
N ALA A 1178 11.05 1.14 8.93
CA ALA A 1178 10.58 1.05 7.54
C ALA A 1178 10.23 2.41 6.91
N GLN A 1179 9.85 3.41 7.71
CA GLN A 1179 9.60 4.81 7.30
C GLN A 1179 10.91 5.61 7.22
N LEU A 1180 11.94 5.15 7.93
CA LEU A 1180 13.29 5.72 7.94
C LEU A 1180 14.19 5.18 6.81
N VAL A 1181 13.74 4.17 6.03
CA VAL A 1181 14.47 3.63 4.87
C VAL A 1181 14.04 4.29 3.56
N ILE A 1182 15.03 4.84 2.86
CA ILE A 1182 14.88 5.58 1.62
C ILE A 1182 15.25 4.67 0.44
N ARG A 1183 14.23 4.07 -0.16
CA ARG A 1183 14.24 3.44 -1.49
C ARG A 1183 13.94 4.44 -2.62
#